data_AF-A0ABD0MN07-F1
#
_entry.id   AF-A0ABD0MN07-F1
#
_cell.length_a   1.000
_cell.length_b   1.000
_cell.length_c   1.000
_cell.angle_alpha   90.00
_cell.angle_beta   90.00
_cell.angle_gamma   90.00
#
_symmetry.space_group_name_H-M   'P 1'
#
loop_
_entity.id
_entity.type
_entity.pdbx_description
1 polymer ?
#
loop_
_entity_poly.entity_id
_entity_poly.type
_entity_poly.pdbx_seq_one_letter_code
_entity_poly.pdbx_strand_id
1 'polypeptide(L)'
;EDYEPFAVACEQNTSGLLRAFYGIRRVEDFLRDESVHVPVFASVLEEARESVRYSYDLDGIVVLLSTLSCIRAGVHYLFVGTVDGSKLLNHWHILRKHFDLSQYNANGGIFSNPNRAHPMFKSEATAKAHAVGTINAVFKNFAGCLKILPPEDLARPSVQKAHLNNLGRMNVLFDDQEFILDLLTQAVLSVNQDVDMAILLTITKFGQKDGREFDLCTLVDPDGVINVSYHAACTIQAIDPSVDVLWSRCGLQEVVGARGTLFPVYSMAEAANFQSNIDHMPLDIDPTLRQVLREDGCSVNFVQLYAVTPHCHESCTPRHPVSRVITMCDLHIQKHRRMILTNAERYVDYMEDLARKTVTRTCVRLEAVFVAGPGYVERFHPCHFFIPSMIDNLLETVPMIIPFKDNENGLGLREVVQQVSRYLTSTLHDLLQSGKGQGGYERSWTAFQIELALEEMFFGRPLCLSSRQYSASLGVSASHPDSQTRMRGFLGLGPVGSASVGESPPPLDTWIRDDLQKLRVERIFPLSDLVYAGAKVVGEELVKILLGDLYQRNDRLPIQELKGPERPIGNLCDCRTCLEQGLANFKYFPFVRYWDENRNVKATWNRKDFIELHKANEIPSAASRAAAYAGDVCARIEELGLSYSRNVKKYRDHGMPWLERCIERLPRGMSKERVIHVLVFLSSVGMIQNGDFVSFQKLTEVERDLPVTQKHMQQLGTLSQLVLIRSPCVFRFHEAVPHKVVVPVTPPGKPAQPRPPKEEAPTEVLEPPPEEQPEEELVQRMEPTSVPASSNSHWTDMEVSYIDGNPQLSHRKAYDLYLTRCRQNSTPFRTFHAFKSKRNRLLPDV
;
A
#
# COMPACT_ATOMS: atom_id res chain seq x y z
N GLU A 1 58.08 1.15 -16.63
CA GLU A 1 58.97 0.86 -15.49
C GLU A 1 58.74 1.96 -14.48
N ASP A 2 58.20 1.51 -13.34
CA ASP A 2 58.03 2.15 -12.03
C ASP A 2 57.21 3.45 -11.93
N TYR A 3 55.89 3.33 -12.15
CA TYR A 3 54.89 4.22 -11.55
C TYR A 3 54.45 3.64 -10.19
N GLU A 4 55.24 3.83 -9.13
CA GLU A 4 54.79 3.64 -7.74
C GLU A 4 54.62 5.00 -7.08
N PRO A 5 53.35 5.44 -6.87
CA PRO A 5 52.91 5.73 -5.50
C PRO A 5 51.40 5.48 -5.24
N PHE A 6 50.72 4.62 -6.01
CA PHE A 6 49.33 4.18 -5.71
C PHE A 6 49.28 2.89 -4.83
N ALA A 7 50.45 2.28 -4.56
CA ALA A 7 50.64 0.83 -4.59
C ALA A 7 50.19 0.02 -3.36
N VAL A 8 50.48 0.45 -2.13
CA VAL A 8 50.30 -0.45 -0.97
C VAL A 8 48.82 -0.70 -0.64
N ALA A 9 48.01 0.36 -0.55
CA ALA A 9 46.59 0.20 -0.26
C ALA A 9 45.85 -0.52 -1.39
N CYS A 10 46.21 -0.27 -2.66
CA CYS A 10 45.62 -0.96 -3.82
C CYS A 10 45.76 -2.47 -3.74
N GLU A 11 46.99 -2.93 -3.53
CA GLU A 11 47.32 -4.34 -3.49
C GLU A 11 46.76 -5.00 -2.24
N GLN A 12 46.79 -4.32 -1.09
CA GLN A 12 46.22 -4.82 0.16
C GLN A 12 44.70 -4.94 0.09
N ASN A 13 44.00 -3.91 -0.40
CA ASN A 13 42.55 -3.92 -0.58
C ASN A 13 42.12 -5.04 -1.53
N THR A 14 42.79 -5.14 -2.68
CA THR A 14 42.45 -6.16 -3.69
C THR A 14 42.79 -7.57 -3.18
N SER A 15 44.01 -7.78 -2.68
CA SER A 15 44.43 -9.08 -2.16
C SER A 15 43.59 -9.52 -0.96
N GLY A 16 43.24 -8.59 -0.07
CA GLY A 16 42.37 -8.83 1.07
C GLY A 16 40.97 -9.26 0.64
N LEU A 17 40.34 -8.52 -0.27
CA LEU A 17 39.02 -8.83 -0.82
C LEU A 17 39.03 -10.18 -1.57
N LEU A 18 40.00 -10.39 -2.46
CA LEU A 18 40.10 -11.62 -3.24
C LEU A 18 40.41 -12.83 -2.36
N ARG A 19 41.29 -12.70 -1.36
CA ARG A 19 41.59 -13.78 -0.41
C ARG A 19 40.36 -14.15 0.40
N ALA A 20 39.61 -13.17 0.89
CA ALA A 20 38.37 -13.40 1.62
C ALA A 20 37.32 -14.09 0.74
N PHE A 21 37.16 -13.64 -0.50
CA PHE A 21 36.16 -14.16 -1.43
C PHE A 21 36.51 -15.56 -1.95
N TYR A 22 37.71 -15.77 -2.52
CA TYR A 22 38.12 -17.06 -3.09
C TYR A 22 38.59 -18.07 -2.04
N GLY A 23 38.83 -17.64 -0.79
CA GLY A 23 39.05 -18.54 0.34
C GLY A 23 37.82 -19.39 0.67
N ILE A 24 36.63 -18.99 0.20
CA ILE A 24 35.36 -19.67 0.42
C ILE A 24 34.80 -20.15 -0.93
N ARG A 25 34.33 -21.40 -0.98
CA ARG A 25 33.95 -22.04 -2.26
C ARG A 25 32.66 -21.52 -2.88
N ARG A 26 31.71 -21.02 -2.06
CA ARG A 26 30.39 -20.57 -2.52
C ARG A 26 30.15 -19.14 -2.06
N VAL A 27 29.54 -18.33 -2.92
CA VAL A 27 29.18 -16.93 -2.61
C VAL A 27 28.24 -16.86 -1.40
N GLU A 28 27.32 -17.82 -1.28
CA GLU A 28 26.43 -17.95 -0.11
C GLU A 28 27.20 -18.06 1.20
N ASP A 29 28.17 -18.97 1.25
CA ASP A 29 29.00 -19.20 2.43
C ASP A 29 29.85 -17.94 2.71
N PHE A 30 30.40 -17.31 1.67
CA PHE A 30 31.13 -16.05 1.80
C PHE A 30 30.26 -14.95 2.40
N LEU A 31 28.98 -14.86 2.05
CA LEU A 31 28.08 -13.84 2.59
C LEU A 31 27.65 -14.12 4.03
N ARG A 32 27.58 -15.39 4.45
CA ARG A 32 27.08 -15.78 5.78
C ARG A 32 28.17 -15.96 6.84
N ASP A 33 29.42 -16.20 6.45
CA ASP A 33 30.53 -16.49 7.38
C ASP A 33 30.88 -15.28 8.28
N GLU A 34 30.63 -15.39 9.58
CA GLU A 34 30.92 -14.32 10.56
C GLU A 34 32.42 -14.10 10.79
N SER A 35 33.28 -15.07 10.43
CA SER A 35 34.73 -15.00 10.64
C SER A 35 35.48 -14.26 9.53
N VAL A 36 34.84 -14.08 8.38
CA VAL A 36 35.43 -13.33 7.27
C VAL A 36 35.51 -11.86 7.64
N HIS A 37 36.67 -11.28 7.40
CA HIS A 37 36.91 -9.85 7.47
C HIS A 37 37.56 -9.39 6.17
N VAL A 38 36.97 -8.38 5.54
CA VAL A 38 37.48 -7.72 4.34
C VAL A 38 38.09 -6.39 4.78
N PRO A 39 39.41 -6.33 4.96
CA PRO A 39 40.04 -5.07 5.30
C PRO A 39 39.97 -4.12 4.09
N VAL A 40 39.52 -2.89 4.35
CA VAL A 40 39.45 -1.83 3.35
C VAL A 40 40.17 -0.61 3.92
N PHE A 41 41.25 -0.23 3.25
CA PHE A 41 42.12 0.87 3.65
C PHE A 41 41.93 2.05 2.71
N ALA A 42 41.69 3.20 3.30
CA ALA A 42 41.78 4.47 2.59
C ALA A 42 43.25 4.89 2.45
N SER A 43 43.54 5.67 1.41
CA SER A 43 44.89 6.14 1.11
C SER A 43 44.88 7.63 0.79
N VAL A 44 45.96 8.30 1.19
CA VAL A 44 46.42 9.52 0.54
C VAL A 44 47.13 9.16 -0.77
N LEU A 45 47.21 10.11 -1.69
CA LEU A 45 48.03 10.00 -2.90
C LEU A 45 49.33 10.75 -2.66
N GLU A 46 50.51 10.17 -2.90
CA GLU A 46 51.77 10.94 -2.70
C GLU A 46 51.95 12.00 -3.80
N GLU A 47 51.52 11.68 -5.01
CA GLU A 47 51.53 12.57 -6.18
C GLU A 47 50.20 12.43 -6.92
N ALA A 48 49.18 13.20 -6.49
CA ALA A 48 47.82 13.06 -7.02
C ALA A 48 47.78 13.29 -8.53
N ARG A 49 48.50 14.30 -9.01
CA ARG A 49 48.56 14.70 -10.41
C ARG A 49 49.13 13.63 -11.35
N GLU A 50 50.00 12.76 -10.85
CA GLU A 50 50.57 11.63 -11.60
C GLU A 50 49.69 10.38 -11.55
N SER A 51 48.75 10.36 -10.61
CA SER A 51 47.95 9.18 -10.26
C SER A 51 46.50 9.25 -10.77
N VAL A 52 45.92 10.44 -10.84
CA VAL A 52 44.52 10.65 -11.26
C VAL A 52 44.39 11.70 -12.36
N ARG A 53 43.32 11.56 -13.13
CA ARG A 53 42.88 12.52 -14.14
C ARG A 53 41.54 13.13 -13.75
N TYR A 54 41.36 14.40 -14.09
CA TYR A 54 40.14 15.14 -13.85
C TYR A 54 39.37 15.38 -15.15
N SER A 55 38.06 15.15 -15.14
CA SER A 55 37.15 15.61 -16.18
C SER A 55 36.02 16.41 -15.58
N TYR A 56 35.71 17.55 -16.18
CA TYR A 56 34.72 18.50 -15.66
C TYR A 56 33.55 18.59 -16.61
N ASP A 57 32.35 18.70 -16.06
CA ASP A 57 31.13 18.84 -16.85
C ASP A 57 30.02 19.54 -16.07
N LEU A 58 29.01 20.01 -16.82
CA LEU A 58 27.78 20.56 -16.27
C LEU A 58 26.69 19.50 -16.30
N ASP A 59 26.19 19.17 -15.11
CA ASP A 59 25.02 18.32 -14.94
C ASP A 59 23.72 19.09 -15.17
N GLY A 60 23.74 20.42 -14.96
CA GLY A 60 22.61 21.27 -15.27
C GLY A 60 22.77 22.72 -14.87
N ILE A 61 21.76 23.50 -15.24
CA ILE A 61 21.64 24.92 -14.92
C ILE A 61 20.18 25.25 -14.61
N VAL A 62 19.99 26.09 -13.60
CA VAL A 62 18.71 26.72 -13.29
C VAL A 62 18.88 28.23 -13.34
N VAL A 63 18.06 28.89 -14.14
CA VAL A 63 18.07 30.35 -14.29
C VAL A 63 16.76 30.88 -13.74
N LEU A 64 16.84 31.79 -12.78
CA LEU A 64 15.70 32.55 -12.29
C LEU A 64 15.57 33.82 -13.12
N LEU A 65 14.38 34.04 -13.68
CA LEU A 65 14.12 35.13 -14.62
C LEU A 65 13.14 36.15 -14.03
N SER A 66 13.35 37.41 -14.39
CA SER A 66 12.41 38.49 -14.11
C SER A 66 11.21 38.45 -15.05
N THR A 67 11.41 38.03 -16.30
CA THR A 67 10.35 37.92 -17.32
C THR A 67 10.53 36.69 -18.21
N LEU A 68 9.46 36.29 -18.91
CA LEU A 68 9.53 35.23 -19.92
C LEU A 68 10.06 35.73 -21.26
N SER A 69 10.10 37.04 -21.52
CA SER A 69 10.71 37.55 -22.76
C SER A 69 12.22 37.39 -22.80
N CYS A 70 12.84 37.18 -21.65
CA CYS A 70 14.26 36.86 -21.57
C CYS A 70 14.62 35.48 -22.14
N ILE A 71 13.67 34.64 -22.58
CA ILE A 71 14.01 33.32 -23.13
C ILE A 71 14.47 33.45 -24.58
N ARG A 72 15.75 33.15 -24.84
CA ARG A 72 16.32 33.08 -26.19
C ARG A 72 16.28 31.67 -26.78
N ALA A 73 16.24 30.65 -25.94
CA ALA A 73 16.07 29.27 -26.40
C ALA A 73 14.77 29.14 -27.21
N GLY A 74 14.83 28.46 -28.36
CA GLY A 74 13.68 28.30 -29.25
C GLY A 74 12.51 27.58 -28.57
N VAL A 75 11.35 28.25 -28.51
CA VAL A 75 10.10 27.68 -27.99
C VAL A 75 9.21 27.35 -29.18
N HIS A 76 9.08 26.06 -29.51
CA HIS A 76 8.25 25.64 -30.65
C HIS A 76 6.76 25.50 -30.30
N TYR A 77 6.47 25.15 -29.05
CA TYR A 77 5.10 24.91 -28.59
C TYR A 77 4.89 25.54 -27.22
N LEU A 78 3.79 26.26 -27.09
CA LEU A 78 3.28 26.77 -25.83
C LEU A 78 1.95 26.08 -25.51
N PHE A 79 1.85 25.46 -24.34
CA PHE A 79 0.63 24.79 -23.88
C PHE A 79 -0.11 25.69 -22.89
N VAL A 80 -1.15 26.38 -23.35
CA VAL A 80 -1.94 27.35 -22.56
C VAL A 80 -3.37 26.85 -22.37
N GLY A 81 -3.50 25.58 -21.97
CA GLY A 81 -4.79 24.95 -21.69
C GLY A 81 -5.23 25.14 -20.24
N THR A 82 -6.53 25.04 -19.97
CA THR A 82 -7.02 25.02 -18.59
C THR A 82 -6.33 23.90 -17.81
N VAL A 83 -5.77 24.30 -16.67
CA VAL A 83 -5.10 23.43 -15.72
C VAL A 83 -6.12 22.96 -14.70
N ASP A 84 -6.03 21.68 -14.35
CA ASP A 84 -6.75 21.10 -13.23
C ASP A 84 -5.74 20.55 -12.22
N GLY A 85 -6.22 20.13 -11.05
CA GLY A 85 -5.36 19.60 -9.99
C GLY A 85 -4.60 18.32 -10.36
N SER A 86 -4.97 17.63 -11.44
CA SER A 86 -4.28 16.42 -11.92
C SER A 86 -3.09 16.73 -12.81
N LYS A 87 -3.11 17.88 -13.50
CA LYS A 87 -2.00 18.39 -14.31
C LYS A 87 -0.96 19.14 -13.47
N LEU A 88 -1.33 19.52 -12.24
CA LEU A 88 -0.37 19.99 -11.26
C LEU A 88 0.40 18.80 -10.68
N LEU A 89 1.67 18.72 -11.02
CA LEU A 89 2.60 17.92 -10.25
C LEU A 89 2.87 18.65 -8.94
N ASN A 90 2.57 17.98 -7.83
CA ASN A 90 3.14 18.41 -6.56
C ASN A 90 4.63 18.21 -6.63
N HIS A 91 5.31 19.29 -6.92
CA HIS A 91 6.67 19.42 -6.51
C HIS A 91 6.66 19.79 -5.03
N TRP A 92 6.42 18.78 -4.18
CA TRP A 92 6.79 18.84 -2.76
C TRP A 92 8.31 18.78 -2.67
N HIS A 93 8.95 19.84 -3.13
CA HIS A 93 10.20 20.19 -2.53
C HIS A 93 9.80 20.77 -1.18
N ILE A 94 10.30 20.22 -0.08
CA ILE A 94 10.83 21.18 0.90
C ILE A 94 11.79 21.98 0.03
N LEU A 95 11.45 23.22 -0.35
CA LEU A 95 12.29 24.07 -1.18
C LEU A 95 13.58 24.25 -0.41
N ARG A 96 14.49 23.33 -0.66
CA ARG A 96 15.80 23.24 -0.11
C ARG A 96 16.79 23.61 -1.22
N LYS A 97 16.49 23.38 -2.51
CA LYS A 97 17.43 23.67 -3.64
C LYS A 97 17.25 25.01 -4.36
N HIS A 98 16.10 25.67 -4.33
CA HIS A 98 15.95 27.00 -4.96
C HIS A 98 15.03 27.87 -4.10
N PHE A 99 15.48 29.07 -3.73
CA PHE A 99 14.68 30.05 -3.00
C PHE A 99 14.59 31.37 -3.75
N ASP A 100 13.49 32.07 -3.49
CA ASP A 100 13.26 33.45 -3.89
C ASP A 100 14.09 34.39 -2.99
N LEU A 101 15.23 34.85 -3.52
CA LEU A 101 16.14 35.73 -2.79
C LEU A 101 15.56 37.14 -2.55
N SER A 102 14.42 37.49 -3.16
CA SER A 102 13.78 38.80 -2.92
C SER A 102 13.19 38.94 -1.51
N GLN A 103 13.00 37.83 -0.80
CA GLN A 103 12.42 37.79 0.55
C GLN A 103 13.45 37.90 1.68
N TYR A 104 14.72 38.13 1.33
CA TYR A 104 15.85 38.15 2.25
C TYR A 104 16.59 39.48 2.16
N ASN A 105 16.95 40.04 3.32
CA ASN A 105 17.82 41.21 3.35
C ASN A 105 19.30 40.81 3.15
N ALA A 106 20.18 41.81 3.00
CA ALA A 106 21.62 41.61 2.76
C ALA A 106 22.35 40.80 3.86
N ASN A 107 21.72 40.59 5.01
CA ASN A 107 22.25 39.79 6.14
C ASN A 107 21.56 38.42 6.26
N GLY A 108 20.72 38.02 5.31
CA GLY A 108 20.03 36.72 5.28
C GLY A 108 18.79 36.62 6.19
N GLY A 109 18.27 37.73 6.71
CA GLY A 109 17.04 37.73 7.52
C GLY A 109 15.77 37.74 6.65
N ILE A 110 14.80 36.89 7.00
CA ILE A 110 13.47 36.82 6.37
C ILE A 110 12.60 38.00 6.87
N PHE A 111 11.86 38.66 5.98
CA PHE A 111 10.95 39.77 6.34
C PHE A 111 9.70 39.35 7.14
N SER A 112 9.44 38.06 7.38
CA SER A 112 8.21 37.58 8.03
C SER A 112 8.43 36.38 9.00
N ASN A 113 7.52 36.26 9.96
CA ASN A 113 7.58 35.34 11.11
C ASN A 113 7.33 33.87 10.70
N PRO A 114 8.29 32.93 10.91
CA PRO A 114 8.21 31.55 10.40
C PRO A 114 7.14 30.66 11.06
N ASN A 115 6.47 31.10 12.12
CA ASN A 115 5.51 30.30 12.90
C ASN A 115 4.02 30.53 12.57
N ARG A 116 3.69 31.24 11.48
CA ARG A 116 2.30 31.31 10.97
C ARG A 116 2.24 30.77 9.54
N ALA A 117 1.96 29.48 9.39
CA ALA A 117 1.51 28.96 8.11
C ALA A 117 0.25 29.74 7.70
N HIS A 118 0.30 30.43 6.55
CA HIS A 118 -0.85 31.17 6.02
C HIS A 118 -2.06 30.23 5.95
N PRO A 119 -3.28 30.66 6.32
CA PRO A 119 -4.46 29.78 6.44
C PRO A 119 -4.75 28.92 5.20
N MET A 120 -4.26 29.34 4.03
CA MET A 120 -4.39 28.67 2.74
C MET A 120 -3.53 27.40 2.59
N PHE A 121 -2.43 27.27 3.36
CA PHE A 121 -1.53 26.09 3.33
C PHE A 121 -1.87 25.05 4.41
N LYS A 122 -3.05 25.16 5.04
CA LYS A 122 -3.54 24.17 6.01
C LYS A 122 -3.81 22.80 5.38
N SER A 123 -4.03 22.74 4.06
CA SER A 123 -4.18 21.47 3.33
C SER A 123 -3.60 21.55 1.91
N GLU A 124 -3.05 20.45 1.42
CA GLU A 124 -2.58 20.30 0.03
C GLU A 124 -3.67 20.65 -0.99
N ALA A 125 -4.90 20.20 -0.74
CA ALA A 125 -6.02 20.40 -1.65
C ALA A 125 -6.33 21.89 -1.84
N THR A 126 -6.26 22.68 -0.76
CA THR A 126 -6.47 24.13 -0.79
C THR A 126 -5.35 24.84 -1.55
N ALA A 127 -4.08 24.47 -1.29
CA ALA A 127 -2.93 25.03 -1.99
C ALA A 127 -2.98 24.74 -3.50
N LYS A 128 -3.30 23.49 -3.88
CA LYS A 128 -3.51 23.09 -5.28
C LYS A 128 -4.63 23.89 -5.93
N ALA A 129 -5.79 23.99 -5.28
CA ALA A 129 -6.94 24.69 -5.84
C ALA A 129 -6.61 26.17 -6.12
N HIS A 130 -5.86 26.81 -5.21
CA HIS A 130 -5.40 28.19 -5.41
C HIS A 130 -4.41 28.31 -6.57
N ALA A 131 -3.36 27.46 -6.60
CA ALA A 131 -2.39 27.46 -7.68
C ALA A 131 -3.03 27.22 -9.06
N VAL A 132 -4.00 26.31 -9.15
CA VAL A 132 -4.83 26.12 -10.36
C VAL A 132 -5.54 27.42 -10.73
N GLY A 133 -6.14 28.11 -9.75
CA GLY A 133 -6.81 29.40 -9.95
C GLY A 133 -5.87 30.46 -10.52
N THR A 134 -4.69 30.64 -9.91
CA THR A 134 -3.68 31.61 -10.33
C THR A 134 -3.18 31.33 -11.75
N ILE A 135 -2.82 30.08 -12.07
CA ILE A 135 -2.33 29.72 -13.42
C ILE A 135 -3.43 29.92 -14.47
N ASN A 136 -4.66 29.48 -14.18
CA ASN A 136 -5.78 29.69 -15.09
C ASN A 136 -6.10 31.18 -15.29
N ALA A 137 -5.89 32.03 -14.28
CA ALA A 137 -6.01 33.47 -14.41
C ALA A 137 -4.94 34.05 -15.34
N VAL A 138 -3.68 33.60 -15.24
CA VAL A 138 -2.60 34.00 -16.19
C VAL A 138 -2.99 33.63 -17.61
N PHE A 139 -3.47 32.40 -17.84
CA PHE A 139 -3.88 31.93 -19.16
C PHE A 139 -5.08 32.70 -19.72
N LYS A 140 -6.04 33.07 -18.85
CA LYS A 140 -7.18 33.90 -19.23
C LYS A 140 -6.73 35.31 -19.64
N ASN A 141 -5.80 35.92 -18.88
CA ASN A 141 -5.29 37.25 -19.18
C ASN A 141 -4.47 37.24 -20.47
N PHE A 142 -3.63 36.22 -20.69
CA PHE A 142 -2.89 36.03 -21.93
C PHE A 142 -3.81 35.88 -23.15
N ALA A 143 -4.87 35.07 -23.04
CA ALA A 143 -5.89 34.97 -24.08
C ALA A 143 -6.62 36.30 -24.32
N GLY A 144 -6.81 37.11 -23.27
CA GLY A 144 -7.32 38.47 -23.37
C GLY A 144 -6.40 39.37 -24.19
N CYS A 145 -5.10 39.39 -23.87
CA CYS A 145 -4.08 40.15 -24.59
C CYS A 145 -4.07 39.80 -26.09
N LEU A 146 -4.10 38.52 -26.44
CA LEU A 146 -4.13 38.07 -27.85
C LEU A 146 -5.38 38.52 -28.61
N LYS A 147 -6.54 38.65 -27.94
CA LYS A 147 -7.81 39.03 -28.57
C LYS A 147 -7.94 40.52 -28.86
N ILE A 148 -7.17 41.34 -28.16
CA ILE A 148 -7.19 42.81 -28.32
C ILE A 148 -6.00 43.31 -29.15
N LEU A 149 -5.24 42.41 -29.78
CA LEU A 149 -4.13 42.78 -30.63
C LEU A 149 -4.61 43.65 -31.80
N PRO A 150 -3.81 44.66 -32.19
CA PRO A 150 -4.13 45.49 -33.34
C PRO A 150 -3.97 44.68 -34.65
N PRO A 151 -4.58 45.13 -35.77
CA PRO A 151 -4.59 44.38 -37.03
C PRO A 151 -3.21 43.96 -37.54
N GLU A 152 -2.18 44.79 -37.33
CA GLU A 152 -0.79 44.51 -37.69
C GLU A 152 -0.22 43.29 -36.96
N ASP A 153 -0.49 43.14 -35.67
CA ASP A 153 0.00 42.01 -34.87
C ASP A 153 -0.85 40.75 -35.06
N LEU A 154 -2.13 40.90 -35.40
CA LEU A 154 -2.97 39.77 -35.83
C LEU A 154 -2.46 39.14 -37.14
N ALA A 155 -1.69 39.87 -37.93
CA ALA A 155 -1.07 39.35 -39.15
C ALA A 155 0.16 38.44 -38.88
N ARG A 156 0.66 38.40 -37.64
CA ARG A 156 1.81 37.56 -37.27
C ARG A 156 1.50 36.08 -37.48
N PRO A 157 2.38 35.31 -38.15
CA PRO A 157 2.02 33.95 -38.55
C PRO A 157 1.77 32.98 -37.37
N SER A 158 2.40 33.20 -36.21
CA SER A 158 2.09 32.42 -34.99
C SER A 158 0.69 32.69 -34.45
N VAL A 159 0.23 33.95 -34.55
CA VAL A 159 -1.12 34.37 -34.12
C VAL A 159 -2.17 33.86 -35.11
N GLN A 160 -1.95 34.01 -36.42
CA GLN A 160 -2.87 33.55 -37.47
C GLN A 160 -3.11 32.04 -37.42
N LYS A 161 -2.07 31.26 -37.09
CA LYS A 161 -2.16 29.79 -36.98
C LYS A 161 -2.75 29.32 -35.65
N ALA A 162 -2.92 30.21 -34.68
CA ALA A 162 -3.44 29.90 -33.36
C ALA A 162 -4.96 30.11 -33.29
N HIS A 163 -5.66 29.21 -32.61
CA HIS A 163 -7.08 29.40 -32.32
C HIS A 163 -7.23 30.22 -31.03
N LEU A 164 -7.46 31.53 -31.14
CA LEU A 164 -7.44 32.47 -29.99
C LEU A 164 -8.49 32.19 -28.90
N ASN A 165 -9.52 31.39 -29.21
CA ASN A 165 -10.51 30.92 -28.23
C ASN A 165 -10.17 29.57 -27.59
N ASN A 166 -9.08 28.92 -28.03
CA ASN A 166 -8.60 27.64 -27.52
C ASN A 166 -7.07 27.56 -27.66
N LEU A 167 -6.36 28.11 -26.68
CA LEU A 167 -4.89 28.16 -26.66
C LEU A 167 -4.25 26.87 -26.09
N GLY A 168 -5.00 25.77 -26.03
CA GLY A 168 -4.52 24.50 -25.47
C GLY A 168 -3.18 24.05 -26.06
N ARG A 169 -2.90 24.42 -27.30
CA ARG A 169 -1.59 24.32 -27.93
C ARG A 169 -1.42 25.46 -28.95
N MET A 170 -0.40 26.28 -28.75
CA MET A 170 -0.02 27.35 -29.66
C MET A 170 1.35 27.04 -30.26
N ASN A 171 1.46 27.12 -31.58
CA ASN A 171 2.74 27.01 -32.28
C ASN A 171 3.39 28.40 -32.27
N VAL A 172 4.60 28.48 -31.73
CA VAL A 172 5.36 29.72 -31.69
C VAL A 172 6.47 29.60 -32.72
N LEU A 173 6.43 30.46 -33.73
CA LEU A 173 7.48 30.57 -34.74
C LEU A 173 8.59 31.45 -34.18
N PHE A 174 9.81 31.19 -34.65
CA PHE A 174 11.01 31.87 -34.17
C PHE A 174 10.89 33.39 -34.22
N ASP A 175 10.43 33.95 -35.35
CA ASP A 175 10.30 35.41 -35.56
C ASP A 175 9.23 36.08 -34.67
N ASP A 176 8.31 35.30 -34.09
CA ASP A 176 7.26 35.81 -33.20
C ASP A 176 7.51 35.47 -31.72
N GLN A 177 8.60 34.78 -31.40
CA GLN A 177 8.83 34.25 -30.05
C GLN A 177 8.86 35.34 -28.99
N GLU A 178 9.68 36.37 -29.20
CA GLU A 178 9.83 37.50 -28.27
C GLU A 178 8.48 38.17 -27.99
N PHE A 179 7.75 38.50 -29.06
CA PHE A 179 6.41 39.09 -28.99
C PHE A 179 5.42 38.24 -28.17
N ILE A 180 5.37 36.93 -28.42
CA ILE A 180 4.45 36.03 -27.71
C ILE A 180 4.84 35.89 -26.23
N LEU A 181 6.13 35.82 -25.93
CA LEU A 181 6.62 35.70 -24.55
C LEU A 181 6.47 37.02 -23.76
N ASP A 182 6.55 38.18 -24.42
CA ASP A 182 6.21 39.48 -23.83
C ASP A 182 4.75 39.56 -23.41
N LEU A 183 3.82 39.15 -24.28
CA LEU A 183 2.40 39.11 -23.94
C LEU A 183 2.12 38.16 -22.76
N LEU A 184 2.81 37.03 -22.70
CA LEU A 184 2.69 36.10 -21.58
C LEU A 184 3.29 36.67 -20.30
N THR A 185 4.41 37.39 -20.38
CA THR A 185 4.99 38.14 -19.27
C THR A 185 4.00 39.16 -18.70
N GLN A 186 3.37 39.97 -19.56
CA GLN A 186 2.35 40.94 -19.13
C GLN A 186 1.19 40.24 -18.42
N ALA A 187 0.75 39.08 -18.92
CA ALA A 187 -0.28 38.29 -18.27
C ALA A 187 0.16 37.77 -16.89
N VAL A 188 1.40 37.29 -16.74
CA VAL A 188 1.95 36.88 -15.44
C VAL A 188 1.97 38.05 -14.45
N LEU A 189 2.53 39.20 -14.85
CA LEU A 189 2.64 40.39 -14.00
C LEU A 189 1.27 40.94 -13.58
N SER A 190 0.25 40.83 -14.45
CA SER A 190 -1.11 41.26 -14.13
C SER A 190 -1.80 40.41 -13.05
N VAL A 191 -1.36 39.17 -12.85
CA VAL A 191 -1.91 38.24 -11.85
C VAL A 191 -1.04 38.19 -10.59
N ASN A 192 0.27 38.43 -10.72
CA ASN A 192 1.26 38.38 -9.65
C ASN A 192 1.20 39.61 -8.72
N GLN A 193 0.03 39.88 -8.13
CA GLN A 193 -0.21 41.01 -7.21
C GLN A 193 -0.48 40.58 -5.76
N ASP A 194 -0.39 39.28 -5.48
CA ASP A 194 -0.58 38.74 -4.13
C ASP A 194 0.67 39.02 -3.28
N VAL A 195 0.48 39.48 -2.05
CA VAL A 195 1.57 39.78 -1.10
C VAL A 195 2.11 38.50 -0.46
N ASP A 196 1.29 37.44 -0.42
CA ASP A 196 1.63 36.18 0.24
C ASP A 196 2.10 35.09 -0.75
N MET A 197 2.00 35.31 -2.07
CA MET A 197 2.46 34.38 -3.10
C MET A 197 3.10 35.10 -4.29
N ALA A 198 4.23 34.56 -4.77
CA ALA A 198 4.91 35.02 -5.97
C ALA A 198 4.93 33.94 -7.06
N ILE A 199 4.68 34.33 -8.30
CA ILE A 199 4.95 33.51 -9.49
C ILE A 199 6.45 33.63 -9.80
N LEU A 200 7.18 32.52 -9.64
CA LEU A 200 8.59 32.42 -10.00
C LEU A 200 8.74 31.85 -11.40
N LEU A 201 9.57 32.50 -12.22
CA LEU A 201 9.86 32.09 -13.58
C LEU A 201 11.25 31.46 -13.61
N THR A 202 11.33 30.18 -13.98
CA THR A 202 12.62 29.48 -14.04
C THR A 202 12.78 28.73 -15.35
N ILE A 203 14.01 28.71 -15.84
CA ILE A 203 14.44 27.79 -16.89
C ILE A 203 15.37 26.78 -16.28
N THR A 204 15.12 25.51 -16.59
CA THR A 204 15.93 24.40 -16.12
C THR A 204 16.44 23.62 -17.31
N LYS A 205 17.69 23.19 -17.25
CA LYS A 205 18.31 22.29 -18.22
C LYS A 205 19.19 21.33 -17.45
N PHE A 206 18.84 20.04 -17.45
CA PHE A 206 19.53 19.00 -16.67
C PHE A 206 19.90 17.80 -17.55
N GLY A 207 20.90 17.03 -17.11
CA GLY A 207 21.30 15.75 -17.70
C GLY A 207 22.15 15.87 -18.96
N GLN A 208 22.81 17.02 -19.17
CA GLN A 208 23.64 17.21 -20.37
C GLN A 208 25.00 16.51 -20.27
N LYS A 209 25.59 16.41 -19.07
CA LYS A 209 26.98 16.01 -18.84
C LYS A 209 27.91 16.65 -19.88
N ASP A 210 27.82 17.97 -20.01
CA ASP A 210 28.51 18.71 -21.06
C ASP A 210 29.82 19.28 -20.52
N GLY A 211 30.94 18.80 -21.08
CA GLY A 211 32.28 19.26 -20.73
C GLY A 211 32.75 20.49 -21.51
N ARG A 212 31.94 21.01 -22.43
CA ARG A 212 32.30 22.17 -23.28
C ARG A 212 32.07 23.49 -22.55
N GLU A 213 32.63 24.56 -23.10
CA GLU A 213 32.29 25.92 -22.69
C GLU A 213 30.78 26.15 -22.84
N PHE A 214 30.18 26.68 -21.78
CA PHE A 214 28.78 27.02 -21.72
C PHE A 214 28.59 28.52 -21.90
N ASP A 215 27.63 28.91 -22.73
CA ASP A 215 27.23 30.31 -22.95
C ASP A 215 25.76 30.48 -22.56
N LEU A 216 25.53 31.16 -21.43
CA LEU A 216 24.21 31.46 -20.88
C LEU A 216 23.36 32.30 -21.85
N CYS A 217 23.99 33.16 -22.64
CA CYS A 217 23.33 34.05 -23.59
C CYS A 217 22.67 33.30 -24.75
N THR A 218 22.95 32.00 -24.89
CA THR A 218 22.26 31.10 -25.83
C THR A 218 20.90 30.64 -25.30
N LEU A 219 20.69 30.66 -23.98
CA LEU A 219 19.44 30.27 -23.34
C LEU A 219 18.55 31.47 -23.04
N VAL A 220 19.16 32.56 -22.56
CA VAL A 220 18.43 33.71 -22.01
C VAL A 220 19.10 35.04 -22.36
N ASP A 221 18.33 36.11 -22.29
CA ASP A 221 18.84 37.48 -22.29
C ASP A 221 19.39 37.84 -20.89
N PRO A 222 20.66 38.27 -20.79
CA PRO A 222 21.28 38.66 -19.53
C PRO A 222 20.48 39.69 -18.71
N ASP A 223 19.82 40.66 -19.38
CA ASP A 223 19.19 41.79 -18.70
C ASP A 223 18.01 41.41 -17.81
N GLY A 224 17.41 40.22 -17.99
CA GLY A 224 16.37 39.72 -17.09
C GLY A 224 16.71 38.42 -16.38
N VAL A 225 17.99 38.08 -16.27
CA VAL A 225 18.47 37.08 -15.33
C VAL A 225 18.55 37.69 -13.93
N ILE A 226 17.81 37.12 -12.99
CA ILE A 226 17.86 37.50 -11.57
C ILE A 226 19.00 36.77 -10.87
N ASN A 227 19.04 35.44 -11.01
CA ASN A 227 20.05 34.58 -10.40
C ASN A 227 20.27 33.33 -11.26
N VAL A 228 21.45 32.72 -11.10
CA VAL A 228 21.80 31.49 -11.79
C VAL A 228 22.31 30.46 -10.79
N SER A 229 21.92 29.20 -10.98
CA SER A 229 22.40 28.05 -10.24
C SER A 229 23.10 27.10 -11.20
N TYR A 230 24.42 27.00 -11.11
CA TYR A 230 25.24 26.11 -11.92
C TYR A 230 25.50 24.80 -11.18
N HIS A 231 25.18 23.68 -11.82
CA HIS A 231 25.45 22.34 -11.30
C HIS A 231 26.69 21.81 -12.02
N ALA A 232 27.85 22.04 -11.42
CA ALA A 232 29.14 21.65 -11.98
C ALA A 232 29.70 20.45 -11.23
N ALA A 233 30.42 19.62 -11.94
CA ALA A 233 31.04 18.44 -11.36
C ALA A 233 32.46 18.23 -11.86
N CYS A 234 33.26 17.62 -10.99
CA CYS A 234 34.59 17.09 -11.26
C CYS A 234 34.56 15.58 -11.06
N THR A 235 34.87 14.83 -12.11
CA THR A 235 35.10 13.38 -12.03
C THR A 235 36.59 13.13 -11.89
N ILE A 236 36.95 12.35 -10.88
CA ILE A 236 38.31 11.96 -10.56
C ILE A 236 38.44 10.46 -10.88
N GLN A 237 39.37 10.13 -11.78
CA GLN A 237 39.59 8.76 -12.21
C GLN A 237 41.08 8.43 -12.13
N ALA A 238 41.44 7.21 -11.75
CA ALA A 238 42.83 6.75 -11.85
C ALA A 238 43.34 6.83 -13.29
N ILE A 239 44.62 7.19 -13.46
CA ILE A 239 45.30 7.17 -14.75
C ILE A 239 45.48 5.72 -15.22
N ASP A 240 45.83 4.82 -14.30
CA ASP A 240 45.85 3.38 -14.57
C ASP A 240 44.41 2.85 -14.75
N PRO A 241 44.03 2.38 -15.95
CA PRO A 241 42.68 1.91 -16.24
C PRO A 241 42.33 0.59 -15.54
N SER A 242 43.29 -0.07 -14.87
CA SER A 242 43.08 -1.26 -14.06
C SER A 242 42.58 -0.96 -12.64
N VAL A 243 42.52 0.33 -12.27
CA VAL A 243 42.22 0.76 -10.90
C VAL A 243 40.81 1.34 -10.80
N ASP A 244 40.04 0.80 -9.85
CA ASP A 244 38.76 1.30 -9.39
C ASP A 244 38.96 2.20 -8.16
N VAL A 245 38.29 3.35 -8.12
CA VAL A 245 38.37 4.29 -6.99
C VAL A 245 36.99 4.55 -6.39
N LEU A 246 36.93 4.57 -5.05
CA LEU A 246 35.76 4.91 -4.25
C LEU A 246 36.12 6.01 -3.24
N TRP A 247 35.11 6.73 -2.74
CA TRP A 247 35.30 7.69 -1.65
C TRP A 247 35.39 6.97 -0.30
N SER A 248 36.37 7.35 0.50
CA SER A 248 36.58 6.90 1.86
C SER A 248 35.57 7.53 2.82
N ARG A 249 34.92 6.71 3.66
CA ARG A 249 34.04 7.16 4.73
C ARG A 249 34.82 7.95 5.77
N CYS A 250 35.96 7.44 6.22
CA CYS A 250 36.76 8.14 7.23
C CYS A 250 37.31 9.46 6.68
N GLY A 251 37.83 9.47 5.45
CA GLY A 251 38.29 10.70 4.79
C GLY A 251 37.17 11.71 4.60
N LEU A 252 35.98 11.27 4.17
CA LEU A 252 34.80 12.14 4.10
C LEU A 252 34.45 12.73 5.46
N GLN A 253 34.46 11.94 6.54
CA GLN A 253 34.15 12.40 7.90
C GLN A 253 35.16 13.42 8.45
N GLU A 254 36.37 13.48 7.89
CA GLU A 254 37.34 14.54 8.23
C GLU A 254 37.01 15.87 7.55
N VAL A 255 36.36 15.85 6.38
CA VAL A 255 36.13 17.05 5.57
C VAL A 255 34.68 17.49 5.46
N VAL A 256 33.75 16.70 6.01
CA VAL A 256 32.32 17.04 6.08
C VAL A 256 31.83 16.95 7.53
N GLY A 257 31.04 17.93 7.94
CA GLY A 257 30.46 17.97 9.27
C GLY A 257 29.17 17.18 9.41
N ALA A 258 28.44 17.44 10.49
CA ALA A 258 27.20 16.73 10.84
C ALA A 258 26.02 17.07 9.91
N ARG A 259 26.09 18.18 9.14
CA ARG A 259 25.01 18.59 8.22
C ARG A 259 25.10 17.92 6.85
N GLY A 260 24.91 16.61 6.83
CA GLY A 260 24.76 15.86 5.60
C GLY A 260 24.40 14.41 5.86
N THR A 261 24.39 13.61 4.80
CA THR A 261 24.16 12.17 4.92
C THR A 261 25.24 11.40 4.17
N LEU A 262 25.82 10.43 4.87
CA LEU A 262 26.72 9.44 4.28
C LEU A 262 25.94 8.19 3.89
N PHE A 263 26.14 7.71 2.67
CA PHE A 263 25.53 6.50 2.14
C PHE A 263 26.63 5.50 1.78
N PRO A 264 26.65 4.29 2.34
CA PRO A 264 27.54 3.22 1.90
C PRO A 264 27.53 3.00 0.39
N VAL A 265 28.67 2.59 -0.16
CA VAL A 265 28.79 2.17 -1.57
C VAL A 265 29.07 0.68 -1.63
N TYR A 266 28.31 -0.08 -2.45
CA TYR A 266 28.45 -1.54 -2.57
C TYR A 266 28.43 -2.29 -1.23
N SER A 267 27.70 -1.76 -0.25
CA SER A 267 27.70 -2.28 1.13
C SER A 267 29.09 -2.43 1.75
N MET A 268 30.05 -1.60 1.35
CA MET A 268 31.35 -1.50 2.02
C MET A 268 31.24 -0.55 3.20
N ALA A 269 31.75 -0.98 4.36
CA ALA A 269 31.71 -0.18 5.58
C ALA A 269 32.54 1.11 5.43
N GLU A 270 33.71 1.01 4.80
CA GLU A 270 34.65 2.12 4.65
C GLU A 270 34.41 2.93 3.37
N ALA A 271 33.60 2.48 2.41
CA ALA A 271 33.28 3.30 1.24
C ALA A 271 31.94 4.03 1.43
N ALA A 272 31.89 5.33 1.15
CA ALA A 272 30.67 6.12 1.29
C ALA A 272 30.55 7.23 0.24
N ASN A 273 29.31 7.50 -0.17
CA ASN A 273 28.93 8.76 -0.80
C ASN A 273 28.51 9.75 0.28
N PHE A 274 28.74 11.04 0.06
CA PHE A 274 28.25 12.13 0.88
C PHE A 274 27.28 13.00 0.09
N GLN A 275 26.22 13.44 0.76
CA GLN A 275 25.35 14.48 0.25
C GLN A 275 25.09 15.52 1.34
N SER A 276 25.39 16.79 1.07
CA SER A 276 25.10 17.86 2.01
C SER A 276 23.60 18.01 2.23
N ASN A 277 23.23 18.51 3.40
CA ASN A 277 21.86 18.93 3.61
C ASN A 277 21.56 20.04 2.63
N ILE A 278 20.44 19.87 1.98
CA ILE A 278 19.85 20.94 1.23
C ILE A 278 18.99 21.65 2.27
N ASP A 279 19.37 22.77 2.89
CA ASP A 279 18.49 23.50 3.83
C ASP A 279 18.85 24.96 4.05
N HIS A 280 19.66 25.53 3.16
CA HIS A 280 20.01 26.96 3.09
C HIS A 280 20.78 27.50 4.28
N MET A 281 21.09 26.63 5.23
CA MET A 281 22.08 26.93 6.23
C MET A 281 23.46 26.77 5.61
N PRO A 282 24.48 27.42 6.19
CA PRO A 282 25.85 27.27 5.73
C PRO A 282 26.25 25.81 5.60
N LEU A 283 26.95 25.49 4.51
CA LEU A 283 27.54 24.18 4.32
C LEU A 283 28.49 23.86 5.48
N ASP A 284 28.29 22.68 6.06
CA ASP A 284 29.14 22.14 7.11
C ASP A 284 30.22 21.28 6.45
N ILE A 285 31.18 21.96 5.83
CA ILE A 285 32.34 21.34 5.18
C ILE A 285 33.62 22.02 5.69
N ASP A 286 34.67 21.23 5.86
CA ASP A 286 35.98 21.68 6.31
C ASP A 286 36.61 22.66 5.31
N PRO A 287 37.43 23.63 5.75
CA PRO A 287 38.15 24.54 4.85
C PRO A 287 38.91 23.83 3.72
N THR A 288 39.45 22.63 3.95
CA THR A 288 40.21 21.87 2.94
C THR A 288 39.33 21.48 1.75
N LEU A 289 38.12 20.96 1.99
CA LEU A 289 37.15 20.67 0.94
C LEU A 289 36.57 21.96 0.35
N ARG A 290 36.36 22.99 1.15
CA ARG A 290 35.85 24.28 0.66
C ARG A 290 36.81 24.93 -0.34
N GLN A 291 38.13 24.86 -0.11
CA GLN A 291 39.15 25.43 -0.99
C GLN A 291 39.21 24.77 -2.38
N VAL A 292 38.67 23.56 -2.52
CA VAL A 292 38.51 22.92 -3.84
C VAL A 292 37.52 23.68 -4.72
N LEU A 293 36.53 24.32 -4.11
CA LEU A 293 35.42 24.99 -4.79
C LEU A 293 35.77 26.47 -5.01
N ARG A 294 35.65 26.94 -6.25
CA ARG A 294 35.92 28.34 -6.59
C ARG A 294 34.66 29.17 -6.37
N GLU A 295 34.65 29.97 -5.30
CA GLU A 295 33.54 30.88 -4.92
C GLU A 295 33.69 32.31 -5.47
N ASP A 296 34.42 32.48 -6.59
CA ASP A 296 34.62 33.79 -7.21
C ASP A 296 33.32 34.29 -7.85
N GLY A 297 32.60 35.18 -7.14
CA GLY A 297 31.34 35.76 -7.61
C GLY A 297 30.11 34.84 -7.44
N CYS A 298 30.25 33.73 -6.73
CA CYS A 298 29.17 32.78 -6.44
C CYS A 298 29.30 32.19 -5.04
N SER A 299 28.23 31.57 -4.54
CA SER A 299 28.24 30.82 -3.27
C SER A 299 27.89 29.36 -3.52
N VAL A 300 28.57 28.44 -2.82
CA VAL A 300 28.20 27.02 -2.90
C VAL A 300 27.03 26.75 -1.96
N ASN A 301 25.94 26.22 -2.52
CA ASN A 301 24.73 25.88 -1.76
C ASN A 301 24.57 24.38 -1.51
N PHE A 302 25.25 23.54 -2.30
CA PHE A 302 25.15 22.09 -2.19
C PHE A 302 26.44 21.43 -2.64
N VAL A 303 26.84 20.37 -1.95
CA VAL A 303 27.98 19.52 -2.32
C VAL A 303 27.56 18.06 -2.20
N GLN A 304 27.95 17.27 -3.18
CA GLN A 304 27.78 15.82 -3.19
C GLN A 304 29.08 15.17 -3.66
N LEU A 305 29.56 14.20 -2.89
CA LEU A 305 30.70 13.36 -3.26
C LEU A 305 30.17 11.95 -3.45
N TYR A 306 30.25 11.40 -4.65
CA TYR A 306 29.75 10.05 -4.88
C TYR A 306 30.62 9.25 -5.84
N ALA A 307 30.66 7.94 -5.63
CA ALA A 307 31.19 6.99 -6.59
C ALA A 307 30.21 6.81 -7.75
N VAL A 308 30.72 6.77 -8.97
CA VAL A 308 29.95 6.47 -10.18
C VAL A 308 29.71 4.96 -10.23
N THR A 309 28.66 4.52 -9.56
CA THR A 309 28.18 3.13 -9.53
C THR A 309 26.82 3.01 -10.21
N PRO A 310 26.36 1.80 -10.55
CA PRO A 310 25.00 1.59 -11.06
C PRO A 310 23.96 1.86 -9.97
N HIS A 311 23.24 3.00 -10.05
CA HIS A 311 22.17 3.35 -9.11
C HIS A 311 21.07 4.21 -9.78
N CYS A 312 20.41 3.68 -10.80
CA CYS A 312 19.32 4.40 -11.48
C CYS A 312 18.00 4.19 -10.73
N HIS A 313 17.44 5.18 -10.05
CA HIS A 313 16.13 5.01 -9.38
C HIS A 313 14.97 4.97 -10.37
N GLU A 314 14.21 3.86 -10.42
CA GLU A 314 12.88 3.89 -11.06
C GLU A 314 11.89 4.69 -10.21
N SER A 315 11.19 5.64 -10.83
CA SER A 315 10.30 6.62 -10.19
C SER A 315 9.15 6.02 -9.36
N CYS A 316 8.88 4.73 -9.51
CA CYS A 316 7.88 3.97 -8.75
C CYS A 316 8.39 2.57 -8.39
N THR A 317 9.61 2.44 -7.90
CA THR A 317 10.13 1.13 -7.44
C THR A 317 9.23 0.59 -6.32
N PRO A 318 8.58 -0.57 -6.50
CA PRO A 318 7.77 -1.20 -5.46
C PRO A 318 8.64 -1.54 -4.25
N ARG A 319 8.10 -1.41 -3.02
CA ARG A 319 8.82 -1.74 -1.79
C ARG A 319 8.76 -3.24 -1.54
N HIS A 320 9.90 -3.91 -1.52
CA HIS A 320 10.04 -5.34 -1.21
C HIS A 320 9.01 -6.23 -1.92
N PRO A 321 8.88 -6.13 -3.27
CA PRO A 321 7.79 -6.75 -3.99
C PRO A 321 7.87 -8.28 -4.07
N VAL A 322 9.06 -8.87 -4.06
CA VAL A 322 9.24 -10.33 -4.13
C VAL A 322 8.83 -10.95 -2.81
N SER A 323 9.36 -10.47 -1.69
CA SER A 323 8.94 -10.93 -0.37
C SER A 323 7.45 -10.70 -0.13
N ARG A 324 6.87 -9.61 -0.67
CA ARG A 324 5.42 -9.40 -0.69
C ARG A 324 4.69 -10.52 -1.42
N VAL A 325 5.09 -10.86 -2.64
CA VAL A 325 4.41 -11.91 -3.43
C VAL A 325 4.39 -13.25 -2.69
N ILE A 326 5.54 -13.61 -2.11
CA ILE A 326 5.67 -14.86 -1.35
C ILE A 326 4.81 -14.79 -0.08
N THR A 327 4.98 -13.76 0.74
CA THR A 327 4.24 -13.58 2.01
C THR A 327 2.73 -13.56 1.81
N MET A 328 2.26 -12.90 0.75
CA MET A 328 0.84 -12.81 0.46
C MET A 328 0.23 -14.14 -0.03
N CYS A 329 1.04 -15.11 -0.47
CA CYS A 329 0.59 -16.48 -0.77
C CYS A 329 -0.72 -16.56 -1.59
N ASP A 330 -0.85 -15.70 -2.60
CA ASP A 330 -2.04 -15.55 -3.46
C ASP A 330 -3.36 -15.17 -2.75
N LEU A 331 -3.31 -14.58 -1.56
CA LEU A 331 -4.49 -14.16 -0.76
C LEU A 331 -5.29 -13.00 -1.37
N HIS A 332 -4.80 -12.39 -2.43
CA HIS A 332 -5.47 -11.27 -3.11
C HIS A 332 -6.33 -11.71 -4.29
N ILE A 333 -7.31 -10.86 -4.65
CA ILE A 333 -8.08 -11.03 -5.89
C ILE A 333 -7.16 -11.07 -7.11
N GLN A 334 -7.55 -11.84 -8.14
CA GLN A 334 -6.72 -12.13 -9.31
C GLN A 334 -6.07 -10.89 -9.95
N LYS A 335 -6.82 -9.79 -10.06
CA LYS A 335 -6.30 -8.52 -10.62
C LYS A 335 -5.14 -7.97 -9.79
N HIS A 336 -5.31 -7.90 -8.48
CA HIS A 336 -4.29 -7.36 -7.58
C HIS A 336 -3.09 -8.31 -7.44
N ARG A 337 -3.35 -9.61 -7.40
CA ARG A 337 -2.32 -10.66 -7.48
C ARG A 337 -1.44 -10.49 -8.72
N ARG A 338 -2.03 -10.30 -9.90
CA ARG A 338 -1.27 -10.11 -11.14
C ARG A 338 -0.42 -8.83 -11.08
N MET A 339 -0.98 -7.74 -10.56
CA MET A 339 -0.27 -6.48 -10.39
C MET A 339 0.95 -6.61 -9.47
N ILE A 340 0.81 -7.25 -8.29
CA ILE A 340 1.94 -7.43 -7.37
C ILE A 340 3.03 -8.34 -7.97
N LEU A 341 2.63 -9.36 -8.73
CA LEU A 341 3.58 -10.25 -9.41
C LEU A 341 4.34 -9.51 -10.50
N THR A 342 3.67 -8.75 -11.37
CA THR A 342 4.33 -7.92 -12.40
C THR A 342 5.29 -6.90 -11.80
N ASN A 343 4.95 -6.34 -10.63
CA ASN A 343 5.83 -5.44 -9.90
C ASN A 343 7.09 -6.16 -9.38
N ALA A 344 6.96 -7.41 -8.90
CA ALA A 344 8.08 -8.22 -8.45
C ALA A 344 8.99 -8.64 -9.61
N GLU A 345 8.40 -9.05 -10.74
CA GLU A 345 9.15 -9.39 -11.96
C GLU A 345 9.95 -8.18 -12.46
N ARG A 346 9.31 -7.01 -12.58
CA ARG A 346 10.01 -5.77 -12.97
C ARG A 346 11.14 -5.41 -12.00
N TYR A 347 10.93 -5.59 -10.70
CA TYR A 347 11.96 -5.30 -9.70
C TYR A 347 13.16 -6.24 -9.85
N VAL A 348 12.94 -7.53 -10.10
CA VAL A 348 14.02 -8.50 -10.35
C VAL A 348 14.78 -8.12 -11.62
N ASP A 349 14.09 -7.83 -12.73
CA ASP A 349 14.72 -7.41 -13.98
C ASP A 349 15.56 -6.14 -13.80
N TYR A 350 15.04 -5.18 -13.02
CA TYR A 350 15.71 -3.94 -12.68
C TYR A 350 16.98 -4.17 -11.85
N MET A 351 16.91 -5.00 -10.80
CA MET A 351 18.09 -5.33 -10.00
C MET A 351 19.12 -6.13 -10.79
N GLU A 352 18.68 -7.00 -11.71
CA GLU A 352 19.56 -7.73 -12.63
C GLU A 352 20.28 -6.78 -13.59
N ASP A 353 19.59 -5.77 -14.13
CA ASP A 353 20.20 -4.73 -14.96
C ASP A 353 21.28 -3.94 -14.20
N LEU A 354 21.01 -3.55 -12.95
CA LEU A 354 22.03 -2.92 -12.09
C LEU A 354 23.22 -3.86 -11.84
N ALA A 355 22.96 -5.14 -11.53
CA ALA A 355 23.99 -6.15 -11.33
C ALA A 355 24.86 -6.35 -12.58
N ARG A 356 24.26 -6.37 -13.78
CA ARG A 356 25.01 -6.45 -15.05
C ARG A 356 25.91 -5.24 -15.28
N LYS A 357 25.48 -4.05 -14.86
CA LYS A 357 26.24 -2.80 -15.00
C LYS A 357 27.42 -2.69 -14.03
N THR A 358 27.53 -3.54 -13.01
CA THR A 358 28.68 -3.54 -12.07
C THR A 358 30.02 -3.86 -12.73
N VAL A 359 30.02 -4.33 -13.99
CA VAL A 359 31.24 -4.48 -14.80
C VAL A 359 31.93 -3.16 -15.14
N THR A 360 31.25 -2.02 -15.01
CA THR A 360 31.86 -0.73 -15.36
C THR A 360 32.85 -0.30 -14.28
N ARG A 361 33.94 0.36 -14.70
CA ARG A 361 34.90 0.97 -13.79
C ARG A 361 34.21 1.99 -12.89
N THR A 362 34.58 1.98 -11.62
CA THR A 362 34.15 3.00 -10.67
C THR A 362 35.17 4.13 -10.65
N CYS A 363 34.67 5.34 -10.84
CA CYS A 363 35.38 6.56 -10.53
C CYS A 363 34.63 7.32 -9.46
N VAL A 364 35.25 8.36 -8.92
CA VAL A 364 34.64 9.23 -7.92
C VAL A 364 34.30 10.58 -8.53
N ARG A 365 33.25 11.21 -8.02
CA ARG A 365 32.71 12.47 -8.51
C ARG A 365 32.43 13.41 -7.35
N LEU A 366 32.86 14.66 -7.53
CA LEU A 366 32.53 15.81 -6.68
C LEU A 366 31.60 16.70 -7.50
N GLU A 367 30.36 16.83 -7.06
CA GLU A 367 29.34 17.69 -7.64
C GLU A 367 29.04 18.83 -6.67
N ALA A 368 28.92 20.05 -7.19
CA ALA A 368 28.58 21.22 -6.40
C ALA A 368 27.58 22.11 -7.14
N VAL A 369 26.71 22.75 -6.37
CA VAL A 369 25.75 23.73 -6.89
C VAL A 369 26.20 25.12 -6.47
N PHE A 370 26.57 25.91 -7.48
CA PHE A 370 27.05 27.28 -7.32
C PHE A 370 25.91 28.24 -7.65
N VAL A 371 25.57 29.11 -6.70
CA VAL A 371 24.54 30.13 -6.87
C VAL A 371 25.24 31.46 -7.12
N ALA A 372 25.00 32.04 -8.28
CA ALA A 372 25.51 33.35 -8.66
C ALA A 372 24.38 34.40 -8.60
N GLY A 373 24.71 35.52 -7.97
CA GLY A 373 23.86 36.71 -7.89
C GLY A 373 23.90 37.55 -9.17
N PRO A 374 23.63 38.87 -9.10
CA PRO A 374 23.67 39.79 -10.25
C PRO A 374 25.02 39.89 -10.98
N GLY A 375 26.11 39.33 -10.41
CA GLY A 375 27.43 39.24 -11.03
C GLY A 375 27.73 37.87 -11.63
N TYR A 376 26.72 37.15 -12.13
CA TYR A 376 26.86 35.83 -12.72
C TYR A 376 27.77 35.84 -13.95
N VAL A 377 28.33 34.68 -14.28
CA VAL A 377 29.24 34.53 -15.42
C VAL A 377 28.45 34.03 -16.63
N GLU A 378 28.45 34.80 -17.71
CA GLU A 378 27.75 34.44 -18.95
C GLU A 378 28.42 33.26 -19.66
N ARG A 379 29.76 33.27 -19.73
CA ARG A 379 30.57 32.26 -20.43
C ARG A 379 31.60 31.65 -19.52
N PHE A 380 31.58 30.32 -19.42
CA PHE A 380 32.50 29.61 -18.54
C PHE A 380 32.72 28.17 -19.01
N HIS A 381 33.89 27.64 -18.64
CA HIS A 381 34.16 26.21 -18.73
C HIS A 381 33.80 25.55 -17.39
N PRO A 382 33.26 24.31 -17.37
CA PRO A 382 32.92 23.63 -16.12
C PRO A 382 34.09 23.51 -15.13
N CYS A 383 35.33 23.47 -15.62
CA CYS A 383 36.54 23.43 -14.78
C CYS A 383 36.80 24.72 -14.00
N HIS A 384 36.21 25.86 -14.40
CA HIS A 384 36.40 27.13 -13.70
C HIS A 384 35.80 27.12 -12.28
N PHE A 385 34.86 26.21 -11.99
CA PHE A 385 34.27 26.07 -10.65
C PHE A 385 35.13 25.31 -9.64
N PHE A 386 36.25 24.74 -10.09
CA PHE A 386 37.14 23.95 -9.26
C PHE A 386 38.57 24.51 -9.31
N ILE A 387 39.35 24.24 -8.26
CA ILE A 387 40.77 24.58 -8.20
C ILE A 387 41.57 23.26 -8.23
N PRO A 388 42.10 22.82 -9.39
CA PRO A 388 42.74 21.51 -9.52
C PRO A 388 43.85 21.25 -8.49
N SER A 389 44.70 22.24 -8.24
CA SER A 389 45.78 22.11 -7.24
C SER A 389 45.27 21.94 -5.80
N MET A 390 44.06 22.40 -5.49
CA MET A 390 43.44 22.16 -4.19
C MET A 390 42.78 20.78 -4.14
N ILE A 391 42.36 20.22 -5.28
CA ILE A 391 41.95 18.81 -5.37
C ILE A 391 43.17 17.92 -5.13
N ASP A 392 44.30 18.19 -5.80
CA ASP A 392 45.56 17.49 -5.57
C ASP A 392 45.91 17.50 -4.08
N ASN A 393 45.98 18.70 -3.47
CA ASN A 393 46.25 18.86 -2.04
C ASN A 393 45.26 18.11 -1.13
N LEU A 394 43.96 18.12 -1.44
CA LEU A 394 42.96 17.37 -0.68
C LEU A 394 43.24 15.86 -0.73
N LEU A 395 43.57 15.31 -1.90
CA LEU A 395 43.88 13.90 -2.09
C LEU A 395 45.25 13.49 -1.50
N GLU A 396 46.18 14.43 -1.40
CA GLU A 396 47.52 14.25 -0.84
C GLU A 396 47.55 14.36 0.69
N THR A 397 46.62 15.10 1.29
CA THR A 397 46.61 15.39 2.73
C THR A 397 45.58 14.60 3.52
N VAL A 398 44.46 14.24 2.91
CA VAL A 398 43.36 13.51 3.55
C VAL A 398 43.19 12.15 2.85
N PRO A 399 43.02 11.04 3.58
CA PRO A 399 42.84 9.71 2.99
C PRO A 399 41.44 9.56 2.36
N MET A 400 41.20 10.28 1.26
CA MET A 400 39.90 10.43 0.62
C MET A 400 39.54 9.25 -0.29
N ILE A 401 40.51 8.48 -0.76
CA ILE A 401 40.30 7.45 -1.79
C ILE A 401 40.49 6.06 -1.22
N ILE A 402 39.62 5.15 -1.62
CA ILE A 402 39.79 3.70 -1.46
C ILE A 402 40.06 3.13 -2.84
N PRO A 403 41.31 2.71 -3.12
CA PRO A 403 41.65 2.19 -4.43
C PRO A 403 41.67 0.65 -4.45
N PHE A 404 41.29 0.08 -5.60
CA PHE A 404 41.38 -1.35 -5.90
C PHE A 404 41.99 -1.54 -7.28
N LYS A 405 43.15 -2.20 -7.36
CA LYS A 405 43.83 -2.49 -8.62
C LYS A 405 43.61 -3.94 -9.02
N ASP A 406 43.13 -4.20 -10.22
CA ASP A 406 43.02 -5.57 -10.72
C ASP A 406 44.37 -6.29 -10.66
N ASN A 407 44.39 -7.56 -10.25
CA ASN A 407 45.59 -8.38 -10.26
C ASN A 407 46.00 -8.80 -11.68
N GLU A 408 47.08 -9.58 -11.81
CA GLU A 408 47.59 -10.08 -13.09
C GLU A 408 46.56 -10.88 -13.91
N ASN A 409 45.55 -11.47 -13.26
CA ASN A 409 44.47 -12.21 -13.90
C ASN A 409 43.26 -11.34 -14.25
N GLY A 410 43.33 -10.02 -14.05
CA GLY A 410 42.23 -9.09 -14.25
C GLY A 410 41.13 -9.17 -13.18
N LEU A 411 41.42 -9.79 -12.02
CA LEU A 411 40.46 -9.92 -10.92
C LEU A 411 40.65 -8.78 -9.92
N GLY A 412 39.55 -8.16 -9.52
CA GLY A 412 39.55 -7.01 -8.61
C GLY A 412 38.19 -6.76 -7.99
N LEU A 413 37.92 -5.51 -7.60
CA LEU A 413 36.66 -5.08 -6.98
C LEU A 413 35.44 -5.52 -7.79
N ARG A 414 35.43 -5.19 -9.08
CA ARG A 414 34.28 -5.41 -9.97
C ARG A 414 33.92 -6.87 -10.08
N GLU A 415 34.90 -7.77 -10.09
CA GLU A 415 34.64 -9.21 -10.18
C GLU A 415 33.86 -9.71 -8.97
N VAL A 416 34.28 -9.34 -7.76
CA VAL A 416 33.62 -9.75 -6.52
C VAL A 416 32.22 -9.12 -6.40
N VAL A 417 32.12 -7.82 -6.63
CA VAL A 417 30.83 -7.08 -6.64
C VAL A 417 29.87 -7.70 -7.67
N GLN A 418 30.37 -8.03 -8.86
CA GLN A 418 29.56 -8.67 -9.89
C GLN A 418 29.09 -10.07 -9.48
N GLN A 419 29.97 -10.93 -8.97
CA GLN A 419 29.58 -12.27 -8.56
C GLN A 419 28.56 -12.25 -7.40
N VAL A 420 28.76 -11.35 -6.43
CA VAL A 420 27.84 -11.16 -5.30
C VAL A 420 26.47 -10.66 -5.79
N SER A 421 26.46 -9.59 -6.60
CA SER A 421 25.21 -9.03 -7.13
C SER A 421 24.44 -10.01 -8.01
N ARG A 422 25.12 -10.81 -8.84
CA ARG A 422 24.54 -11.92 -9.63
C ARG A 422 23.96 -13.02 -8.75
N TYR A 423 24.66 -13.41 -7.69
CA TYR A 423 24.14 -14.38 -6.73
C TYR A 423 22.85 -13.89 -6.05
N LEU A 424 22.83 -12.65 -5.57
CA LEU A 424 21.66 -12.05 -4.92
C LEU A 424 20.46 -11.98 -5.87
N THR A 425 20.66 -11.48 -7.08
CA THR A 425 19.59 -11.34 -8.09
C THR A 425 19.06 -12.70 -8.56
N SER A 426 19.94 -13.68 -8.80
CA SER A 426 19.52 -15.05 -9.16
C SER A 426 18.75 -15.72 -8.02
N THR A 427 19.25 -15.60 -6.79
CA THR A 427 18.56 -16.13 -5.60
C THR A 427 17.17 -15.51 -5.44
N LEU A 428 17.05 -14.19 -5.65
CA LEU A 428 15.76 -13.50 -5.58
C LEU A 428 14.78 -13.98 -6.67
N HIS A 429 15.28 -14.20 -7.89
CA HIS A 429 14.51 -14.77 -8.98
C HIS A 429 13.99 -16.18 -8.63
N ASP A 430 14.87 -17.05 -8.14
CA ASP A 430 14.54 -18.43 -7.77
C ASP A 430 13.52 -18.47 -6.62
N LEU A 431 13.65 -17.59 -5.63
CA LEU A 431 12.68 -17.43 -4.54
C LEU A 431 11.32 -16.97 -5.06
N LEU A 432 11.28 -16.04 -6.02
CA LEU A 432 10.03 -15.62 -6.64
C LEU A 432 9.36 -16.77 -7.38
N GLN A 433 10.11 -17.52 -8.20
CA GLN A 433 9.56 -18.62 -8.98
C GLN A 433 9.07 -19.78 -8.12
N SER A 434 9.83 -20.13 -7.08
CA SER A 434 9.50 -21.24 -6.17
C SER A 434 8.46 -20.85 -5.11
N GLY A 435 8.45 -19.60 -4.64
CA GLY A 435 7.61 -19.11 -3.54
C GLY A 435 6.25 -18.55 -3.96
N LYS A 436 6.05 -18.15 -5.23
CA LYS A 436 4.78 -17.58 -5.70
C LYS A 436 3.62 -18.54 -5.46
N GLY A 437 2.62 -18.08 -4.71
CA GLY A 437 1.43 -18.86 -4.36
C GLY A 437 1.66 -20.03 -3.40
N GLN A 438 2.87 -20.19 -2.86
CA GLN A 438 3.18 -21.22 -1.85
C GLN A 438 3.41 -20.60 -0.46
N GLY A 439 3.98 -19.40 -0.39
CA GLY A 439 4.33 -18.78 0.90
C GLY A 439 5.56 -19.41 1.54
N GLY A 440 5.60 -19.39 2.88
CA GLY A 440 6.67 -19.96 3.69
C GLY A 440 7.54 -18.90 4.38
N TYR A 441 7.90 -19.19 5.63
CA TYR A 441 8.66 -18.33 6.52
C TYR A 441 10.06 -18.06 5.95
N GLU A 442 10.82 -19.13 5.70
CA GLU A 442 12.21 -19.03 5.24
C GLU A 442 12.31 -18.30 3.91
N ARG A 443 11.44 -18.63 2.95
CA ARG A 443 11.43 -17.99 1.62
C ARG A 443 11.06 -16.51 1.70
N SER A 444 10.06 -16.16 2.51
CA SER A 444 9.60 -14.78 2.63
C SER A 444 10.66 -13.90 3.28
N TRP A 445 11.28 -14.37 4.37
CA TRP A 445 12.34 -13.63 5.06
C TRP A 445 13.65 -13.62 4.29
N THR A 446 14.01 -14.70 3.59
CA THR A 446 15.20 -14.71 2.72
C THR A 446 15.01 -13.74 1.56
N ALA A 447 13.85 -13.74 0.90
CA ALA A 447 13.56 -12.76 -0.15
C ALA A 447 13.66 -11.33 0.37
N PHE A 448 13.10 -11.07 1.56
CA PHE A 448 13.17 -9.75 2.19
C PHE A 448 14.61 -9.34 2.54
N GLN A 449 15.42 -10.25 3.08
CA GLN A 449 16.84 -10.01 3.34
C GLN A 449 17.62 -9.71 2.05
N ILE A 450 17.36 -10.45 0.97
CA ILE A 450 18.05 -10.26 -0.31
C ILE A 450 17.63 -8.94 -0.98
N GLU A 451 16.35 -8.54 -0.90
CA GLU A 451 15.89 -7.22 -1.34
C GLU A 451 16.62 -6.11 -0.57
N LEU A 452 16.72 -6.22 0.76
CA LEU A 452 17.48 -5.25 1.56
C LEU A 452 18.97 -5.25 1.22
N ALA A 453 19.58 -6.41 0.96
CA ALA A 453 20.98 -6.52 0.57
C ALA A 453 21.24 -5.82 -0.77
N LEU A 454 20.38 -6.02 -1.78
CA LEU A 454 20.46 -5.35 -3.08
C LEU A 454 20.26 -3.83 -2.93
N GLU A 455 19.31 -3.41 -2.09
CA GLU A 455 19.05 -1.99 -1.85
C GLU A 455 20.20 -1.28 -1.12
N GLU A 456 20.78 -1.92 -0.10
CA GLU A 456 21.98 -1.43 0.59
C GLU A 456 23.19 -1.41 -0.36
N MET A 457 23.33 -2.41 -1.23
CA MET A 457 24.45 -2.52 -2.18
C MET A 457 24.41 -1.43 -3.25
N PHE A 458 23.24 -1.18 -3.85
CA PHE A 458 23.11 -0.21 -4.95
C PHE A 458 22.74 1.21 -4.50
N PHE A 459 22.02 1.38 -3.39
CA PHE A 459 21.55 2.70 -2.93
C PHE A 459 22.10 3.13 -1.57
N GLY A 460 22.91 2.27 -0.91
CA GLY A 460 23.46 2.53 0.42
C GLY A 460 22.42 2.54 1.55
N ARG A 461 21.17 2.18 1.26
CA ARG A 461 20.09 2.11 2.24
C ARG A 461 18.87 1.38 1.67
N PRO A 462 18.00 0.84 2.53
CA PRO A 462 16.69 0.37 2.11
C PRO A 462 15.86 1.50 1.49
N LEU A 463 15.12 1.19 0.42
CA LEU A 463 14.18 2.10 -0.25
C LEU A 463 13.00 2.45 0.67
N CYS A 464 12.67 1.56 1.61
CA CYS A 464 11.68 1.80 2.64
C CYS A 464 12.34 2.17 3.97
N LEU A 465 12.07 3.38 4.48
CA LEU A 465 12.66 3.88 5.73
C LEU A 465 12.34 3.00 6.95
N SER A 466 11.13 2.44 7.03
CA SER A 466 10.74 1.52 8.10
C SER A 466 11.50 0.19 8.05
N SER A 467 12.17 -0.13 6.94
CA SER A 467 12.96 -1.34 6.79
C SER A 467 14.40 -1.22 7.34
N ARG A 468 14.86 -0.03 7.72
CA ARG A 468 16.23 0.20 8.22
C ARG A 468 16.59 -0.64 9.46
N GLN A 469 15.67 -0.75 10.41
CA GLN A 469 15.91 -1.57 11.61
C GLN A 469 16.13 -3.05 11.26
N TYR A 470 15.39 -3.54 10.26
CA TYR A 470 15.51 -4.91 9.78
C TYR A 470 16.81 -5.13 8.99
N SER A 471 17.29 -4.12 8.26
CA SER A 471 18.56 -4.20 7.53
C SER A 471 19.75 -4.37 8.49
N ALA A 472 19.71 -3.72 9.66
CA ALA A 472 20.68 -3.94 10.73
C ALA A 472 20.63 -5.38 11.27
N SER A 473 19.44 -5.84 11.72
CA SER A 473 19.25 -7.16 12.32
C SER A 473 19.53 -8.32 11.36
N LEU A 474 19.18 -8.18 10.08
CA LEU A 474 19.46 -9.17 9.03
C LEU A 474 20.92 -9.10 8.53
N GLY A 475 21.76 -8.27 9.15
CA GLY A 475 23.19 -8.23 8.91
C GLY A 475 23.63 -7.46 7.66
N VAL A 476 22.72 -6.84 6.90
CA VAL A 476 23.04 -6.25 5.59
C VAL A 476 23.51 -4.80 5.64
N SER A 477 23.27 -4.09 6.75
CA SER A 477 23.53 -2.65 6.84
C SER A 477 25.01 -2.32 7.02
N ALA A 478 25.58 -1.52 6.12
CA ALA A 478 26.96 -1.01 6.26
C ALA A 478 27.09 0.19 7.21
N SER A 479 25.97 0.72 7.71
CA SER A 479 25.95 1.91 8.57
C SER A 479 25.68 1.61 10.05
N HIS A 480 25.12 0.43 10.37
CA HIS A 480 24.77 0.07 11.74
C HIS A 480 25.92 -0.73 12.40
N PRO A 481 26.39 -0.37 13.61
CA PRO A 481 27.54 -1.00 14.26
C PRO A 481 27.36 -2.51 14.46
N ASP A 482 26.17 -2.95 14.86
CA ASP A 482 25.87 -4.35 15.16
C ASP A 482 25.56 -5.21 13.91
N SER A 483 25.63 -4.63 12.72
CA SER A 483 25.32 -5.36 11.49
C SER A 483 26.55 -6.12 10.99
N GLN A 484 26.36 -7.35 10.52
CA GLN A 484 27.44 -8.20 10.01
C GLN A 484 28.23 -7.52 8.88
N THR A 485 27.54 -6.82 7.97
CA THR A 485 28.18 -6.02 6.92
C THR A 485 29.17 -5.00 7.48
N ARG A 486 28.78 -4.26 8.52
CA ARG A 486 29.65 -3.26 9.16
C ARG A 486 30.86 -3.93 9.81
N MET A 487 30.66 -4.99 10.56
CA MET A 487 31.72 -5.68 11.30
C MET A 487 32.77 -6.33 10.38
N ARG A 488 32.33 -6.88 9.24
CA ARG A 488 33.24 -7.55 8.30
C ARG A 488 33.83 -6.63 7.24
N GLY A 489 33.34 -5.40 7.08
CA GLY A 489 33.83 -4.42 6.10
C GLY A 489 33.19 -4.48 4.71
N PHE A 490 32.49 -5.57 4.37
CA PHE A 490 31.78 -5.78 3.10
C PHE A 490 30.41 -6.45 3.35
N LEU A 491 29.53 -6.55 2.36
CA LEU A 491 28.20 -7.16 2.51
C LEU A 491 28.24 -8.51 3.27
N GLY A 492 27.43 -8.62 4.31
CA GLY A 492 27.18 -9.84 5.07
C GLY A 492 25.69 -10.12 5.20
N LEU A 493 25.32 -11.38 5.39
CA LEU A 493 23.94 -11.84 5.58
C LEU A 493 23.83 -12.59 6.91
N GLY A 494 23.14 -11.97 7.86
CA GLY A 494 22.84 -12.58 9.15
C GLY A 494 21.82 -13.73 9.04
N PRO A 495 21.51 -14.39 10.16
CA PRO A 495 20.46 -15.41 10.20
C PRO A 495 19.11 -14.83 9.77
N VAL A 496 18.42 -15.50 8.85
CA VAL A 496 17.17 -15.02 8.23
C VAL A 496 16.07 -14.73 9.27
N GLY A 497 16.07 -15.44 10.40
CA GLY A 497 15.11 -15.26 11.49
C GLY A 497 15.48 -14.22 12.55
N SER A 498 16.65 -13.59 12.49
CA SER A 498 17.15 -12.65 13.52
C SER A 498 16.25 -11.43 13.72
N ALA A 499 15.51 -11.06 12.68
CA ALA A 499 14.60 -9.93 12.62
C ALA A 499 13.13 -10.28 12.88
N SER A 500 12.82 -11.57 12.99
CA SER A 500 11.45 -12.06 13.15
C SER A 500 11.07 -12.24 14.63
N VAL A 501 9.78 -12.09 14.95
CA VAL A 501 9.25 -12.43 16.28
C VAL A 501 8.46 -13.73 16.14
N GLY A 502 9.13 -14.86 16.37
CA GLY A 502 8.57 -16.19 16.11
C GLY A 502 8.34 -16.43 14.60
N GLU A 503 7.27 -17.14 14.24
CA GLU A 503 6.91 -17.43 12.84
C GLU A 503 6.09 -16.28 12.20
N SER A 504 6.49 -15.03 12.47
CA SER A 504 5.81 -13.85 11.91
C SER A 504 6.21 -13.61 10.44
N PRO A 505 5.33 -13.06 9.59
CA PRO A 505 5.74 -12.58 8.27
C PRO A 505 6.71 -11.40 8.36
N PRO A 506 7.38 -11.03 7.26
CA PRO A 506 8.05 -9.74 7.15
C PRO A 506 7.07 -8.56 7.32
N PRO A 507 7.55 -7.33 7.51
CA PRO A 507 6.75 -6.19 7.97
C PRO A 507 5.62 -5.80 7.02
N LEU A 508 4.39 -6.22 7.35
CA LEU A 508 3.21 -6.07 6.48
C LEU A 508 2.77 -4.62 6.28
N ASP A 509 3.09 -3.73 7.22
CA ASP A 509 2.82 -2.28 7.12
C ASP A 509 3.44 -1.65 5.86
N THR A 510 4.47 -2.30 5.31
CA THR A 510 5.11 -1.87 4.06
C THR A 510 4.18 -2.02 2.85
N TRP A 511 3.25 -2.99 2.90
CA TRP A 511 2.46 -3.43 1.73
C TRP A 511 0.95 -3.27 1.91
N ILE A 512 0.47 -3.37 3.14
CA ILE A 512 -0.94 -3.44 3.49
C ILE A 512 -1.24 -2.26 4.42
N ARG A 513 -2.22 -1.42 4.05
CA ARG A 513 -2.71 -0.35 4.92
C ARG A 513 -3.94 -0.74 5.73
N ASP A 514 -4.66 -1.77 5.29
CA ASP A 514 -5.88 -2.25 5.93
C ASP A 514 -5.54 -3.26 7.04
N ASP A 515 -5.84 -2.91 8.29
CA ASP A 515 -5.45 -3.73 9.45
C ASP A 515 -6.12 -5.10 9.47
N LEU A 516 -7.33 -5.22 8.90
CA LEU A 516 -8.01 -6.51 8.76
C LEU A 516 -7.27 -7.43 7.78
N GLN A 517 -6.79 -6.90 6.66
CA GLN A 517 -5.96 -7.65 5.72
C GLN A 517 -4.59 -8.03 6.32
N LYS A 518 -3.97 -7.18 7.14
CA LYS A 518 -2.73 -7.54 7.86
C LYS A 518 -2.97 -8.73 8.79
N LEU A 519 -3.99 -8.63 9.64
CA LEU A 519 -4.37 -9.67 10.59
C LEU A 519 -4.65 -11.02 9.89
N ARG A 520 -5.28 -10.97 8.71
CA ARG A 520 -5.50 -12.18 7.89
C ARG A 520 -4.20 -12.83 7.44
N VAL A 521 -3.25 -12.03 6.95
CA VAL A 521 -1.96 -12.55 6.51
C VAL A 521 -1.18 -13.11 7.70
N GLU A 522 -1.13 -12.40 8.83
CA GLU A 522 -0.46 -12.85 10.05
C GLU A 522 -1.00 -14.19 10.57
N ARG A 523 -2.31 -14.43 10.46
CA ARG A 523 -2.92 -15.70 10.87
C ARG A 523 -2.65 -16.84 9.89
N ILE A 524 -2.65 -16.56 8.58
CA ILE A 524 -2.45 -17.58 7.53
C ILE A 524 -0.96 -17.92 7.35
N PHE A 525 -0.08 -16.97 7.62
CA PHE A 525 1.35 -17.10 7.31
C PHE A 525 2.03 -18.28 8.02
N PRO A 526 1.90 -18.49 9.35
CA PRO A 526 2.47 -19.66 10.03
C PRO A 526 1.94 -20.98 9.47
N LEU A 527 0.70 -21.01 9.02
CA LEU A 527 0.06 -22.20 8.46
C LEU A 527 0.63 -22.53 7.09
N SER A 528 0.84 -21.52 6.23
CA SER A 528 1.48 -21.71 4.92
C SER A 528 2.87 -22.33 5.05
N ASP A 529 3.58 -22.02 6.13
CA ASP A 529 4.89 -22.58 6.44
C ASP A 529 4.80 -24.04 6.91
N LEU A 530 3.83 -24.39 7.76
CA LEU A 530 3.62 -25.75 8.24
C LEU A 530 3.26 -26.74 7.12
N VAL A 531 2.46 -26.33 6.14
CA VAL A 531 1.98 -27.22 5.06
C VAL A 531 2.76 -27.08 3.74
N TYR A 532 3.72 -26.16 3.65
CA TYR A 532 4.40 -25.81 2.39
C TYR A 532 3.44 -25.61 1.20
N ALA A 533 2.26 -25.05 1.47
CA ALA A 533 1.18 -25.01 0.50
C ALA A 533 0.42 -23.69 0.51
N GLY A 534 -0.04 -23.31 -0.70
CA GLY A 534 -0.77 -22.08 -0.92
C GLY A 534 -2.10 -21.99 -0.17
N ALA A 535 -2.66 -20.78 -0.05
CA ALA A 535 -3.94 -20.56 0.65
C ALA A 535 -5.08 -21.50 0.19
N LYS A 536 -5.08 -21.95 -1.08
CA LYS A 536 -6.07 -22.91 -1.60
C LYS A 536 -5.99 -24.31 -0.98
N VAL A 537 -4.85 -24.69 -0.40
CA VAL A 537 -4.57 -26.01 0.18
C VAL A 537 -4.72 -26.01 1.70
N VAL A 538 -4.58 -24.85 2.36
CA VAL A 538 -4.63 -24.68 3.84
C VAL A 538 -5.99 -25.03 4.47
N GLY A 539 -7.04 -25.28 3.67
CA GLY A 539 -8.22 -26.08 4.04
C GLY A 539 -8.90 -25.74 5.38
N GLU A 540 -8.54 -26.44 6.45
CA GLU A 540 -9.18 -26.37 7.77
C GLU A 540 -8.94 -25.04 8.51
N GLU A 541 -7.71 -24.57 8.54
CA GLU A 541 -7.36 -23.37 9.31
C GLU A 541 -7.78 -22.09 8.59
N LEU A 542 -7.79 -22.12 7.25
CA LEU A 542 -8.44 -21.08 6.45
C LEU A 542 -9.95 -21.03 6.78
N VAL A 543 -10.60 -22.18 6.95
CA VAL A 543 -12.02 -22.23 7.37
C VAL A 543 -12.20 -21.71 8.79
N LYS A 544 -11.32 -22.01 9.75
CA LYS A 544 -11.36 -21.44 11.11
C LYS A 544 -11.15 -19.92 11.12
N ILE A 545 -10.22 -19.39 10.33
CA ILE A 545 -9.99 -17.94 10.17
C ILE A 545 -11.20 -17.26 9.52
N LEU A 546 -11.76 -17.85 8.45
CA LEU A 546 -12.96 -17.35 7.76
C LEU A 546 -14.19 -17.37 8.66
N LEU A 547 -14.33 -18.40 9.51
CA LEU A 547 -15.39 -18.46 10.52
C LEU A 547 -15.15 -17.46 11.65
N GLY A 548 -13.91 -17.26 12.12
CA GLY A 548 -13.55 -16.22 13.08
C GLY A 548 -13.93 -14.82 12.59
N ASP A 549 -13.60 -14.51 11.33
CA ASP A 549 -13.94 -13.24 10.66
C ASP A 549 -15.45 -13.02 10.49
N LEU A 550 -16.25 -14.09 10.39
CA LEU A 550 -17.71 -14.01 10.22
C LEU A 550 -18.45 -13.87 11.56
N TYR A 551 -17.87 -14.32 12.68
CA TYR A 551 -18.59 -14.49 13.95
C TYR A 551 -18.05 -13.66 15.14
N GLN A 552 -16.84 -13.11 15.10
CA GLN A 552 -16.27 -12.34 16.22
C GLN A 552 -15.69 -10.99 15.78
N ARG A 553 -15.97 -9.91 16.54
CA ARG A 553 -15.14 -8.70 16.49
C ARG A 553 -13.76 -9.10 16.99
N ASN A 554 -12.75 -8.78 16.18
CA ASN A 554 -11.68 -9.72 15.86
C ASN A 554 -10.40 -9.53 16.69
N ASP A 555 -10.50 -8.93 17.88
CA ASP A 555 -9.38 -8.60 18.78
C ASP A 555 -9.01 -9.72 19.78
N ARG A 556 -9.72 -10.88 19.77
CA ARG A 556 -9.65 -11.87 20.86
C ARG A 556 -9.32 -13.32 20.48
N LEU A 557 -9.03 -13.66 19.23
CA LEU A 557 -8.63 -15.02 18.85
C LEU A 557 -7.11 -15.20 19.06
N PRO A 558 -6.65 -16.00 20.04
CA PRO A 558 -5.23 -16.17 20.30
C PRO A 558 -4.60 -17.04 19.20
N ILE A 559 -3.50 -16.55 18.59
CA ILE A 559 -2.73 -17.28 17.56
C ILE A 559 -2.30 -18.68 18.04
N GLN A 560 -2.09 -18.85 19.35
CA GLN A 560 -1.73 -20.13 19.97
C GLN A 560 -2.80 -21.22 19.78
N GLU A 561 -4.09 -20.87 19.69
CA GLU A 561 -5.16 -21.84 19.45
C GLU A 561 -5.18 -22.36 18.00
N LEU A 562 -4.59 -21.61 17.07
CA LEU A 562 -4.48 -21.95 15.64
C LEU A 562 -3.22 -22.76 15.30
N LYS A 563 -2.22 -22.79 16.19
CA LYS A 563 -0.94 -23.48 15.95
C LYS A 563 -1.04 -25.01 16.05
N GLY A 564 -2.12 -25.55 16.61
CA GLY A 564 -2.24 -26.97 16.93
C GLY A 564 -1.19 -27.45 17.94
N PRO A 565 -1.27 -28.70 18.43
CA PRO A 565 -0.19 -29.30 19.21
C PRO A 565 1.08 -29.43 18.34
N GLU A 566 2.25 -29.28 18.95
CA GLU A 566 3.57 -29.28 18.30
C GLU A 566 3.73 -30.34 17.19
N ARG A 567 4.50 -29.95 16.16
CA ARG A 567 4.86 -30.75 14.96
C ARG A 567 4.85 -32.26 15.24
N PRO A 568 4.12 -33.09 14.47
CA PRO A 568 4.45 -34.50 14.41
C PRO A 568 5.85 -34.62 13.79
N ILE A 569 6.83 -34.97 14.63
CA ILE A 569 8.18 -35.28 14.17
C ILE A 569 8.07 -36.59 13.36
N GLY A 570 8.03 -36.48 12.04
CA GLY A 570 8.13 -37.61 11.12
C GLY A 570 7.20 -37.51 9.91
N ASN A 571 7.81 -37.39 8.73
CA ASN A 571 7.27 -37.57 7.38
C ASN A 571 6.02 -36.75 6.99
N LEU A 572 6.20 -35.90 5.97
CA LEU A 572 5.18 -35.28 5.11
C LEU A 572 3.83 -36.00 5.16
N CYS A 573 2.90 -35.46 5.94
CA CYS A 573 1.50 -35.83 5.87
C CYS A 573 1.01 -35.41 4.46
N ASP A 574 0.54 -36.35 3.65
CA ASP A 574 -0.13 -36.06 2.37
C ASP A 574 -1.25 -35.02 2.62
N CYS A 575 -1.34 -34.00 1.75
CA CYS A 575 -2.42 -32.99 1.77
C CYS A 575 -3.81 -33.62 1.94
N ARG A 576 -4.00 -34.83 1.40
CA ARG A 576 -5.20 -35.64 1.58
C ARG A 576 -5.48 -35.98 3.05
N THR A 577 -4.47 -36.37 3.82
CA THR A 577 -4.60 -36.73 5.23
C THR A 577 -4.96 -35.51 6.09
N CYS A 578 -4.37 -34.35 5.80
CA CYS A 578 -4.72 -33.09 6.47
C CYS A 578 -6.16 -32.65 6.13
N LEU A 579 -6.57 -32.74 4.87
CA LEU A 579 -7.95 -32.45 4.46
C LEU A 579 -8.96 -33.45 5.06
N GLU A 580 -8.61 -34.74 5.13
CA GLU A 580 -9.41 -35.79 5.74
C GLU A 580 -9.62 -35.53 7.24
N GLN A 581 -8.58 -35.11 7.97
CA GLN A 581 -8.69 -34.77 9.40
C GLN A 581 -9.50 -33.49 9.65
N GLY A 582 -9.31 -32.46 8.83
CA GLY A 582 -9.98 -31.17 9.04
C GLY A 582 -11.46 -31.14 8.64
N LEU A 583 -11.83 -31.88 7.60
CA LEU A 583 -13.23 -31.99 7.17
C LEU A 583 -14.01 -33.09 7.93
N ALA A 584 -13.34 -34.02 8.62
CA ALA A 584 -14.01 -35.06 9.43
C ALA A 584 -14.94 -34.47 10.52
N ASN A 585 -14.65 -33.25 10.98
CA ASN A 585 -15.40 -32.60 12.06
C ASN A 585 -16.47 -31.60 11.56
N PHE A 586 -16.51 -31.26 10.27
CA PHE A 586 -17.43 -30.28 9.71
C PHE A 586 -18.57 -30.95 8.92
N LYS A 587 -19.80 -30.91 9.45
CA LYS A 587 -20.98 -31.55 8.83
C LYS A 587 -21.92 -30.60 8.07
N TYR A 588 -21.90 -29.30 8.35
CA TYR A 588 -22.81 -28.31 7.75
C TYR A 588 -22.07 -27.00 7.45
N PHE A 589 -22.55 -26.22 6.47
CA PHE A 589 -22.09 -24.85 6.23
C PHE A 589 -23.13 -23.81 6.70
N PRO A 590 -22.69 -22.64 7.19
CA PRO A 590 -23.60 -21.54 7.47
C PRO A 590 -24.09 -20.88 6.17
N PHE A 591 -25.40 -20.69 6.04
CA PHE A 591 -26.01 -19.89 4.98
C PHE A 591 -26.19 -18.45 5.47
N VAL A 592 -25.50 -17.51 4.83
CA VAL A 592 -25.62 -16.08 5.11
C VAL A 592 -26.89 -15.55 4.43
N ARG A 593 -27.91 -15.22 5.23
CA ARG A 593 -29.22 -14.80 4.69
C ARG A 593 -29.23 -13.33 4.26
N TYR A 594 -28.67 -12.44 5.07
CA TYR A 594 -28.53 -11.01 4.79
C TYR A 594 -27.66 -10.34 5.87
N TRP A 595 -27.27 -9.10 5.60
CA TRP A 595 -26.55 -8.23 6.52
C TRP A 595 -27.57 -7.35 7.23
N ASP A 596 -27.51 -7.26 8.56
CA ASP A 596 -28.35 -6.31 9.29
C ASP A 596 -27.88 -4.85 9.04
N GLU A 597 -28.65 -3.88 9.53
CA GLU A 597 -28.37 -2.45 9.35
C GLU A 597 -27.01 -2.00 9.94
N ASN A 598 -26.41 -2.82 10.80
CA ASN A 598 -25.08 -2.60 11.39
C ASN A 598 -23.97 -3.40 10.69
N ARG A 599 -24.26 -4.02 9.54
CA ARG A 599 -23.37 -4.94 8.82
C ARG A 599 -22.94 -6.17 9.64
N ASN A 600 -23.74 -6.62 10.61
CA ASN A 600 -23.51 -7.93 11.22
C ASN A 600 -24.10 -9.01 10.31
N VAL A 601 -23.33 -10.08 10.11
CA VAL A 601 -23.78 -11.26 9.37
C VAL A 601 -24.76 -12.05 10.23
N LYS A 602 -26.00 -12.20 9.76
CA LYS A 602 -26.96 -13.16 10.31
C LYS A 602 -26.88 -14.45 9.50
N ALA A 603 -26.09 -15.39 10.01
CA ALA A 603 -25.96 -16.73 9.45
C ALA A 603 -26.92 -17.71 10.15
N THR A 604 -27.49 -18.63 9.38
CA THR A 604 -28.21 -19.80 9.88
C THR A 604 -27.56 -21.04 9.30
N TRP A 605 -27.33 -22.08 10.10
CA TRP A 605 -26.93 -23.39 9.58
C TRP A 605 -27.97 -23.86 8.57
N ASN A 606 -27.61 -23.94 7.29
CA ASN A 606 -28.51 -24.60 6.37
C ASN A 606 -28.38 -26.10 6.63
N ARG A 607 -29.52 -26.78 6.75
CA ARG A 607 -29.56 -28.25 6.78
C ARG A 607 -29.66 -28.80 5.35
N LYS A 608 -29.16 -28.03 4.38
CA LYS A 608 -29.28 -28.27 2.93
C LYS A 608 -27.93 -28.64 2.35
N ASP A 609 -26.87 -27.90 2.69
CA ASP A 609 -25.53 -28.12 2.17
C ASP A 609 -24.73 -28.91 3.20
N PHE A 610 -24.46 -30.17 2.87
CA PHE A 610 -23.86 -31.19 3.72
C PHE A 610 -22.59 -31.70 3.05
N ILE A 611 -21.47 -31.77 3.78
CA ILE A 611 -20.23 -32.41 3.30
C ILE A 611 -19.92 -33.57 4.25
N GLU A 612 -19.74 -34.75 3.68
CA GLU A 612 -19.21 -35.92 4.38
C GLU A 612 -18.21 -36.62 3.48
N LEU A 613 -16.98 -36.73 3.98
CA LEU A 613 -15.93 -37.50 3.36
C LEU A 613 -16.16 -38.98 3.63
N HIS A 614 -16.15 -39.78 2.56
CA HIS A 614 -16.24 -41.23 2.62
C HIS A 614 -15.25 -41.82 1.61
N LYS A 615 -14.73 -43.01 1.89
CA LYS A 615 -13.90 -43.72 0.90
C LYS A 615 -14.79 -44.17 -0.26
N ALA A 616 -14.20 -44.37 -1.45
CA ALA A 616 -14.94 -44.79 -2.66
C ALA A 616 -15.78 -46.07 -2.48
N ASN A 617 -15.48 -46.85 -1.43
CA ASN A 617 -16.09 -48.14 -1.15
C ASN A 617 -17.11 -48.05 0.02
N GLU A 618 -17.24 -46.89 0.65
CA GLU A 618 -18.10 -46.66 1.82
C GLU A 618 -19.42 -46.02 1.39
N ILE A 619 -20.53 -46.49 1.97
CA ILE A 619 -21.85 -45.93 1.73
C ILE A 619 -21.97 -44.66 2.59
N PRO A 620 -22.38 -43.50 2.01
CA PRO A 620 -22.59 -42.28 2.78
C PRO A 620 -23.56 -42.51 3.95
N SER A 621 -23.37 -41.77 5.05
CA SER A 621 -24.23 -41.92 6.24
C SER A 621 -25.71 -41.69 5.92
N ALA A 622 -26.58 -42.18 6.80
CA ALA A 622 -28.02 -41.95 6.63
C ALA A 622 -28.38 -40.45 6.66
N ALA A 623 -27.65 -39.64 7.43
CA ALA A 623 -27.79 -38.18 7.48
C ALA A 623 -27.44 -37.52 6.13
N SER A 624 -26.31 -37.92 5.53
CA SER A 624 -25.87 -37.45 4.21
C SER A 624 -26.87 -37.78 3.11
N ARG A 625 -27.31 -39.03 3.09
CA ARG A 625 -28.32 -39.51 2.14
C ARG A 625 -29.66 -38.82 2.36
N ALA A 626 -30.06 -38.55 3.61
CA ALA A 626 -31.26 -37.78 3.91
C ALA A 626 -31.19 -36.35 3.37
N ALA A 627 -30.05 -35.66 3.57
CA ALA A 627 -29.84 -34.31 3.03
C ALA A 627 -29.87 -34.29 1.50
N ALA A 628 -29.17 -35.22 0.86
CA ALA A 628 -29.13 -35.35 -0.60
C ALA A 628 -30.50 -35.70 -1.21
N TYR A 629 -31.28 -36.57 -0.56
CA TYR A 629 -32.57 -37.03 -1.08
C TYR A 629 -33.75 -36.13 -0.72
N ALA A 630 -33.62 -35.22 0.26
CA ALA A 630 -34.72 -34.35 0.68
C ALA A 630 -35.28 -33.49 -0.47
N GLY A 631 -34.39 -32.94 -1.31
CA GLY A 631 -34.75 -32.19 -2.51
C GLY A 631 -35.47 -33.06 -3.55
N ASP A 632 -34.90 -34.22 -3.87
CA ASP A 632 -35.45 -35.19 -4.81
C ASP A 632 -36.84 -35.69 -4.38
N VAL A 633 -37.02 -35.98 -3.08
CA VAL A 633 -38.30 -36.39 -2.49
C VAL A 633 -39.33 -35.27 -2.58
N CYS A 634 -38.95 -34.02 -2.27
CA CYS A 634 -39.84 -32.86 -2.42
C CYS A 634 -40.29 -32.68 -3.88
N ALA A 635 -39.35 -32.74 -4.83
CA ALA A 635 -39.64 -32.60 -6.25
C ALA A 635 -40.59 -33.70 -6.74
N ARG A 636 -40.36 -34.95 -6.31
CA ARG A 636 -41.19 -36.09 -6.69
C ARG A 636 -42.60 -36.02 -6.08
N ILE A 637 -42.75 -35.48 -4.88
CA ILE A 637 -44.07 -35.20 -4.27
C ILE A 637 -44.86 -34.19 -5.11
N GLU A 638 -44.20 -33.14 -5.60
CA GLU A 638 -44.83 -32.14 -6.48
C GLU A 638 -45.18 -32.73 -7.85
N GLU A 639 -44.25 -33.49 -8.46
CA GLU A 639 -44.43 -34.12 -9.76
C GLU A 639 -45.61 -35.12 -9.79
N LEU A 640 -45.76 -35.93 -8.73
CA LEU A 640 -46.85 -36.90 -8.60
C LEU A 640 -48.19 -36.25 -8.18
N GLY A 641 -48.22 -34.93 -7.96
CA GLY A 641 -49.40 -34.21 -7.50
C GLY A 641 -49.87 -34.65 -6.10
N LEU A 642 -48.96 -35.15 -5.25
CA LEU A 642 -49.28 -35.61 -3.90
C LEU A 642 -49.60 -34.45 -2.98
N SER A 643 -48.96 -33.30 -3.13
CA SER A 643 -49.25 -32.09 -2.36
C SER A 643 -48.96 -30.81 -3.16
N TYR A 644 -49.47 -29.67 -2.71
CA TYR A 644 -49.19 -28.38 -3.33
C TYR A 644 -47.78 -27.89 -3.00
N SER A 645 -47.10 -27.22 -3.94
CA SER A 645 -45.76 -26.65 -3.73
C SER A 645 -45.63 -25.78 -2.49
N ARG A 646 -46.68 -25.04 -2.13
CA ARG A 646 -46.70 -24.22 -0.89
C ARG A 646 -46.55 -25.06 0.39
N ASN A 647 -47.10 -26.27 0.41
CA ASN A 647 -47.00 -27.19 1.56
C ASN A 647 -45.66 -27.90 1.58
N VAL A 648 -45.07 -28.18 0.41
CA VAL A 648 -43.75 -28.80 0.28
C VAL A 648 -42.61 -27.82 0.63
N LYS A 649 -42.80 -26.52 0.38
CA LYS A 649 -41.80 -25.47 0.64
C LYS A 649 -41.22 -25.50 2.06
N LYS A 650 -42.05 -25.72 3.09
CA LYS A 650 -41.57 -25.77 4.48
C LYS A 650 -40.59 -26.93 4.74
N TYR A 651 -40.79 -28.06 4.08
CA TYR A 651 -39.91 -29.23 4.17
C TYR A 651 -38.65 -29.06 3.35
N ARG A 652 -38.76 -28.37 2.21
CA ARG A 652 -37.59 -27.92 1.45
C ARG A 652 -36.73 -26.99 2.31
N ASP A 653 -37.32 -26.07 3.06
CA ASP A 653 -36.59 -25.05 3.82
C ASP A 653 -36.11 -25.49 5.21
N HIS A 654 -36.78 -26.46 5.85
CA HIS A 654 -36.46 -26.90 7.21
C HIS A 654 -36.05 -28.37 7.32
N GLY A 655 -36.03 -29.09 6.21
CA GLY A 655 -35.73 -30.51 6.14
C GLY A 655 -36.91 -31.40 6.52
N MET A 656 -36.73 -32.71 6.31
CA MET A 656 -37.69 -33.75 6.65
C MET A 656 -37.10 -34.64 7.76
N PRO A 657 -37.47 -34.42 9.03
CA PRO A 657 -36.76 -35.01 10.19
C PRO A 657 -36.80 -36.54 10.24
N TRP A 658 -37.78 -37.16 9.59
CA TRP A 658 -37.92 -38.61 9.54
C TRP A 658 -36.95 -39.30 8.57
N LEU A 659 -36.39 -38.59 7.57
CA LEU A 659 -35.66 -39.23 6.48
C LEU A 659 -34.45 -40.03 6.94
N GLU A 660 -33.63 -39.47 7.83
CA GLU A 660 -32.43 -40.12 8.35
C GLU A 660 -32.77 -41.47 8.99
N ARG A 661 -33.71 -41.45 9.95
CA ARG A 661 -34.12 -42.66 10.68
C ARG A 661 -34.84 -43.69 9.79
N CYS A 662 -35.54 -43.22 8.76
CA CYS A 662 -36.11 -44.11 7.75
C CYS A 662 -35.01 -44.79 6.93
N ILE A 663 -34.05 -44.03 6.42
CA ILE A 663 -32.94 -44.55 5.61
C ILE A 663 -32.09 -45.58 6.37
N GLU A 664 -31.88 -45.40 7.68
CA GLU A 664 -31.19 -46.37 8.53
C GLU A 664 -31.90 -47.73 8.63
N ARG A 665 -33.23 -47.70 8.55
CA ARG A 665 -34.09 -48.87 8.77
C ARG A 665 -34.49 -49.57 7.47
N LEU A 666 -34.31 -48.92 6.33
CA LEU A 666 -34.63 -49.50 5.04
C LEU A 666 -33.65 -50.63 4.64
N PRO A 667 -34.11 -51.63 3.85
CA PRO A 667 -33.26 -52.71 3.37
C PRO A 667 -32.02 -52.19 2.61
N ARG A 668 -30.85 -52.76 2.92
CA ARG A 668 -29.60 -52.45 2.20
C ARG A 668 -29.67 -53.01 0.78
N GLY A 669 -29.05 -52.32 -0.19
CA GLY A 669 -28.96 -52.76 -1.59
C GLY A 669 -30.07 -52.30 -2.54
N MET A 670 -30.99 -51.44 -2.06
CA MET A 670 -31.98 -50.81 -2.96
C MET A 670 -31.34 -49.75 -3.85
N SER A 671 -31.80 -49.64 -5.11
CA SER A 671 -31.41 -48.55 -6.01
C SER A 671 -31.89 -47.19 -5.48
N LYS A 672 -31.18 -46.10 -5.84
CA LYS A 672 -31.54 -44.74 -5.44
C LYS A 672 -33.01 -44.41 -5.72
N GLU A 673 -33.51 -44.80 -6.90
CA GLU A 673 -34.91 -44.59 -7.30
C GLU A 673 -35.91 -45.31 -6.39
N ARG A 674 -35.63 -46.58 -6.03
CA ARG A 674 -36.48 -47.34 -5.11
C ARG A 674 -36.47 -46.75 -3.70
N VAL A 675 -35.30 -46.29 -3.23
CA VAL A 675 -35.17 -45.58 -1.95
C VAL A 675 -36.00 -44.30 -1.98
N ILE A 676 -35.85 -43.46 -2.99
CA ILE A 676 -36.64 -42.22 -3.13
C ILE A 676 -38.14 -42.52 -3.18
N HIS A 677 -38.56 -43.56 -3.90
CA HIS A 677 -39.98 -43.94 -3.98
C HIS A 677 -40.56 -44.30 -2.60
N VAL A 678 -39.82 -45.06 -1.79
CA VAL A 678 -40.20 -45.36 -0.40
C VAL A 678 -40.21 -44.10 0.47
N LEU A 679 -39.20 -43.24 0.32
CA LEU A 679 -39.12 -41.99 1.07
C LEU A 679 -40.22 -40.99 0.69
N VAL A 680 -40.71 -40.99 -0.55
CA VAL A 680 -41.88 -40.19 -0.97
C VAL A 680 -43.15 -40.65 -0.25
N PHE A 681 -43.36 -41.96 -0.13
CA PHE A 681 -44.48 -42.50 0.64
C PHE A 681 -44.34 -42.14 2.13
N LEU A 682 -43.19 -42.40 2.74
CA LEU A 682 -42.93 -42.08 4.15
C LEU A 682 -43.01 -40.57 4.44
N SER A 683 -42.54 -39.73 3.53
CA SER A 683 -42.68 -38.28 3.62
C SER A 683 -44.13 -37.84 3.52
N SER A 684 -44.96 -38.53 2.73
CA SER A 684 -46.40 -38.30 2.71
C SER A 684 -47.04 -38.64 4.06
N VAL A 685 -46.63 -39.74 4.71
CA VAL A 685 -47.03 -40.07 6.09
C VAL A 685 -46.62 -38.96 7.07
N GLY A 686 -45.38 -38.48 6.97
CA GLY A 686 -44.88 -37.37 7.78
C GLY A 686 -45.66 -36.08 7.59
N MET A 687 -45.97 -35.73 6.35
CA MET A 687 -46.79 -34.56 6.00
C MET A 687 -48.19 -34.65 6.62
N ILE A 688 -48.85 -35.80 6.49
CA ILE A 688 -50.16 -36.04 7.11
C ILE A 688 -50.09 -35.89 8.63
N GLN A 689 -49.05 -36.44 9.28
CA GLN A 689 -48.86 -36.32 10.73
C GLN A 689 -48.52 -34.89 11.22
N ASN A 690 -48.11 -33.99 10.31
CA ASN A 690 -47.94 -32.56 10.60
C ASN A 690 -49.18 -31.72 10.21
N GLY A 691 -50.26 -32.35 9.75
CA GLY A 691 -51.51 -31.68 9.37
C GLY A 691 -51.52 -31.09 7.95
N ASP A 692 -50.58 -31.49 7.08
CA ASP A 692 -50.53 -31.01 5.71
C ASP A 692 -51.36 -31.85 4.76
N PHE A 693 -51.89 -31.18 3.74
CA PHE A 693 -52.66 -31.85 2.69
C PHE A 693 -51.77 -32.82 1.89
N VAL A 694 -52.25 -34.05 1.74
CA VAL A 694 -51.73 -35.06 0.80
C VAL A 694 -52.92 -35.70 0.06
N SER A 695 -52.84 -35.84 -1.25
CA SER A 695 -53.86 -36.48 -2.08
C SER A 695 -53.92 -37.99 -1.81
N PHE A 696 -55.00 -38.47 -1.18
CA PHE A 696 -55.17 -39.88 -0.86
C PHE A 696 -55.31 -40.77 -2.09
N GLN A 697 -55.94 -40.28 -3.17
CA GLN A 697 -56.03 -41.02 -4.43
C GLN A 697 -54.64 -41.32 -5.00
N LYS A 698 -53.77 -40.29 -5.01
CA LYS A 698 -52.38 -40.43 -5.48
C LYS A 698 -51.50 -41.19 -4.51
N LEU A 699 -51.75 -41.08 -3.20
CA LEU A 699 -51.03 -41.86 -2.20
C LEU A 699 -51.31 -43.37 -2.33
N THR A 700 -52.54 -43.77 -2.67
CA THR A 700 -52.89 -45.17 -2.97
C THR A 700 -52.15 -45.70 -4.20
N GLU A 701 -51.99 -44.86 -5.24
CA GLU A 701 -51.18 -45.21 -6.43
C GLU A 701 -49.72 -45.48 -6.05
N VAL A 702 -49.13 -44.61 -5.22
CA VAL A 702 -47.76 -44.78 -4.70
C VAL A 702 -47.64 -45.99 -3.78
N GLU A 703 -48.64 -46.25 -2.94
CA GLU A 703 -48.65 -47.41 -2.04
C GLU A 703 -48.63 -48.75 -2.81
N ARG A 704 -49.41 -48.85 -3.89
CA ARG A 704 -49.53 -50.07 -4.69
C ARG A 704 -48.20 -50.49 -5.31
N ASP A 705 -47.37 -49.51 -5.67
CA ASP A 705 -46.11 -49.71 -6.38
C ASP A 705 -44.90 -49.64 -5.42
N LEU A 706 -45.13 -49.71 -4.10
CA LEU A 706 -44.07 -49.68 -3.09
C LEU A 706 -43.11 -50.88 -3.22
N PRO A 707 -41.79 -50.65 -3.32
CA PRO A 707 -40.81 -51.73 -3.36
C PRO A 707 -40.62 -52.43 -2.00
N VAL A 708 -41.15 -51.84 -0.92
CA VAL A 708 -41.17 -52.40 0.44
C VAL A 708 -42.58 -52.25 1.00
N THR A 709 -43.22 -53.35 1.40
CA THR A 709 -44.60 -53.29 1.91
C THR A 709 -44.67 -52.57 3.26
N GLN A 710 -45.81 -51.94 3.57
CA GLN A 710 -46.02 -51.29 4.87
C GLN A 710 -45.85 -52.26 6.05
N LYS A 711 -46.27 -53.53 5.90
CA LYS A 711 -46.04 -54.59 6.90
C LYS A 711 -44.56 -54.83 7.16
N HIS A 712 -43.73 -54.81 6.11
CA HIS A 712 -42.29 -54.92 6.27
C HIS A 712 -41.69 -53.65 6.91
N MET A 713 -42.17 -52.46 6.55
CA MET A 713 -41.76 -51.21 7.22
C MET A 713 -42.12 -51.19 8.71
N GLN A 714 -43.19 -51.87 9.13
CA GLN A 714 -43.53 -52.08 10.54
C GLN A 714 -42.53 -53.00 11.24
N GLN A 715 -42.13 -54.10 10.59
CA GLN A 715 -41.09 -55.01 11.11
C GLN A 715 -39.73 -54.31 11.25
N LEU A 716 -39.42 -53.42 10.32
CA LEU A 716 -38.21 -52.59 10.35
C LEU A 716 -38.31 -51.43 11.36
N GLY A 717 -39.43 -51.29 12.06
CA GLY A 717 -39.68 -50.21 13.01
C GLY A 717 -39.75 -48.82 12.36
N THR A 718 -39.97 -48.71 11.05
CA THR A 718 -40.18 -47.40 10.39
C THR A 718 -41.62 -46.93 10.61
N LEU A 719 -42.59 -47.81 10.42
CA LEU A 719 -44.00 -47.59 10.73
C LEU A 719 -44.40 -48.30 12.03
N SER A 720 -45.45 -47.82 12.68
CA SER A 720 -46.07 -48.43 13.85
C SER A 720 -47.27 -49.31 13.46
N GLN A 721 -47.86 -50.01 14.42
CA GLN A 721 -49.12 -50.73 14.24
C GLN A 721 -50.36 -49.81 14.27
N LEU A 722 -50.18 -48.52 14.58
CA LEU A 722 -51.28 -47.56 14.72
C LEU A 722 -51.68 -47.02 13.34
N VAL A 723 -52.94 -47.20 12.97
CA VAL A 723 -53.50 -46.67 11.73
C VAL A 723 -53.59 -45.14 11.80
N LEU A 724 -53.07 -44.46 10.78
CA LEU A 724 -53.16 -43.02 10.56
C LEU A 724 -54.42 -42.66 9.75
N ILE A 725 -54.64 -43.35 8.63
CA ILE A 725 -55.81 -43.20 7.74
C ILE A 725 -56.34 -44.61 7.41
N ARG A 726 -57.67 -44.77 7.37
CA ARG A 726 -58.30 -46.08 7.11
C ARG A 726 -58.50 -46.40 5.62
N SER A 727 -58.57 -45.39 4.76
CA SER A 727 -58.69 -45.55 3.30
C SER A 727 -57.99 -44.39 2.57
N PRO A 728 -56.80 -44.58 1.97
CA PRO A 728 -55.97 -45.81 2.01
C PRO A 728 -55.52 -46.17 3.43
N CYS A 729 -55.23 -47.46 3.66
CA CYS A 729 -54.79 -47.94 4.97
C CYS A 729 -53.31 -47.57 5.20
N VAL A 730 -53.07 -46.42 5.84
CA VAL A 730 -51.73 -45.88 6.09
C VAL A 730 -51.44 -45.90 7.58
N PHE A 731 -50.25 -46.36 7.97
CA PHE A 731 -49.85 -46.43 9.38
C PHE A 731 -49.01 -45.22 9.81
N ARG A 732 -49.04 -44.88 11.10
CA ARG A 732 -48.22 -43.81 11.69
C ARG A 732 -46.75 -44.23 11.75
N PHE A 733 -45.83 -43.27 11.75
CA PHE A 733 -44.44 -43.51 12.11
C PHE A 733 -44.30 -44.21 13.48
N HIS A 734 -43.30 -45.09 13.59
CA HIS A 734 -42.89 -45.66 14.88
C HIS A 734 -42.47 -44.54 15.85
N GLU A 735 -42.67 -44.73 17.16
CA GLU A 735 -42.32 -43.76 18.22
C GLU A 735 -40.85 -43.29 18.19
N ALA A 736 -39.98 -44.07 17.56
CA ALA A 736 -38.55 -43.80 17.45
C ALA A 736 -38.18 -43.04 16.16
N VAL A 737 -39.15 -42.70 15.31
CA VAL A 737 -38.97 -41.89 14.10
C VAL A 737 -39.53 -40.48 14.37
N PRO A 738 -38.69 -39.44 14.37
CA PRO A 738 -39.13 -38.09 14.61
C PRO A 738 -39.93 -37.56 13.41
N HIS A 739 -41.17 -37.14 13.64
CA HIS A 739 -42.05 -36.68 12.57
C HIS A 739 -42.43 -35.20 12.65
N LYS A 740 -42.33 -34.55 13.82
CA LYS A 740 -42.71 -33.13 13.96
C LYS A 740 -41.65 -32.20 13.37
N VAL A 741 -42.06 -31.31 12.46
CA VAL A 741 -41.20 -30.23 11.95
C VAL A 741 -41.26 -29.05 12.90
N VAL A 742 -40.12 -28.72 13.51
CA VAL A 742 -39.98 -27.52 14.33
C VAL A 742 -39.76 -26.33 13.40
N VAL A 743 -40.83 -25.64 13.03
CA VAL A 743 -40.73 -24.30 12.44
C VAL A 743 -40.50 -23.33 13.59
N PRO A 744 -39.42 -22.52 13.59
CA PRO A 744 -39.27 -21.48 14.59
C PRO A 744 -40.49 -20.56 14.51
N VAL A 745 -41.35 -20.62 15.53
CA VAL A 745 -42.35 -19.58 15.74
C VAL A 745 -41.54 -18.33 15.99
N THR A 746 -41.58 -17.35 15.08
CA THR A 746 -41.12 -16.01 15.41
C THR A 746 -41.91 -15.60 16.64
N PRO A 747 -41.30 -15.46 17.83
CA PRO A 747 -42.05 -15.01 18.98
C PRO A 747 -42.64 -13.64 18.61
N PRO A 748 -43.90 -13.32 18.97
CA PRO A 748 -44.30 -11.93 19.02
C PRO A 748 -43.23 -11.21 19.84
N GLY A 749 -42.58 -10.22 19.22
CA GLY A 749 -41.34 -9.66 19.73
C GLY A 749 -41.46 -9.34 21.21
N LYS A 750 -40.63 -9.99 22.04
CA LYS A 750 -40.41 -9.49 23.38
C LYS A 750 -39.80 -8.09 23.22
N PRO A 751 -40.29 -7.07 23.94
CA PRO A 751 -39.64 -5.78 23.98
C PRO A 751 -38.17 -5.99 24.37
N ALA A 752 -37.27 -5.36 23.61
CA ALA A 752 -35.86 -5.44 23.87
C ALA A 752 -35.59 -4.98 25.31
N GLN A 753 -34.87 -5.80 26.07
CA GLN A 753 -34.31 -5.35 27.33
C GLN A 753 -33.34 -4.19 27.06
N PRO A 754 -33.31 -3.15 27.91
CA PRO A 754 -32.36 -2.05 27.77
C PRO A 754 -30.93 -2.60 27.78
N ARG A 755 -30.13 -2.17 26.80
CA ARG A 755 -28.68 -2.40 26.84
C ARG A 755 -28.09 -1.59 28.00
N PRO A 756 -27.08 -2.11 28.72
CA PRO A 756 -26.30 -1.30 29.64
C PRO A 756 -25.62 -0.15 28.86
N PRO A 757 -25.42 1.02 29.50
CA PRO A 757 -24.79 2.17 28.84
C PRO A 757 -23.39 1.78 28.37
N LYS A 758 -23.06 2.12 27.13
CA LYS A 758 -21.66 2.17 26.69
C LYS A 758 -21.05 3.44 27.26
N GLU A 759 -19.92 3.29 27.95
CA GLU A 759 -19.05 4.38 28.38
C GLU A 759 -18.75 5.32 27.21
N GLU A 760 -19.15 6.58 27.38
CA GLU A 760 -18.68 7.70 26.57
C GLU A 760 -17.28 8.08 27.04
N ALA A 761 -16.39 8.35 26.08
CA ALA A 761 -15.09 8.96 26.33
C ALA A 761 -15.27 10.40 26.86
N PRO A 762 -14.31 10.93 27.64
CA PRO A 762 -14.58 11.90 28.70
C PRO A 762 -14.90 13.30 28.19
N THR A 763 -15.97 13.88 28.74
CA THR A 763 -16.30 15.31 28.65
C THR A 763 -15.43 16.10 29.62
N GLU A 764 -14.91 17.24 29.16
CA GLU A 764 -14.09 18.18 29.93
C GLU A 764 -14.74 18.59 31.26
N VAL A 765 -13.89 18.66 32.28
CA VAL A 765 -14.19 19.04 33.66
C VAL A 765 -14.71 20.47 33.72
N LEU A 766 -15.91 20.63 34.28
CA LEU A 766 -16.39 21.90 34.83
C LEU A 766 -16.61 21.71 36.33
N GLU A 767 -15.96 22.55 37.13
CA GLU A 767 -16.00 22.56 38.60
C GLU A 767 -17.42 22.85 39.15
N PRO A 768 -17.76 22.35 40.35
CA PRO A 768 -19.12 22.45 40.91
C PRO A 768 -19.27 23.66 41.84
N PRO A 769 -20.51 24.19 41.97
CA PRO A 769 -20.97 24.86 43.19
C PRO A 769 -22.18 24.10 43.81
N PRO A 770 -22.58 24.39 45.06
CA PRO A 770 -22.70 23.38 46.11
C PRO A 770 -24.13 22.91 46.42
N GLU A 771 -24.16 21.91 47.29
CA GLU A 771 -25.27 21.17 47.89
C GLU A 771 -26.43 22.01 48.42
N GLU A 772 -27.66 21.63 48.05
CA GLU A 772 -28.83 21.66 48.93
C GLU A 772 -29.67 20.38 48.67
N GLN A 773 -29.90 19.59 49.72
CA GLN A 773 -30.97 18.60 49.83
C GLN A 773 -32.04 19.16 50.79
N PRO A 774 -33.23 18.57 50.92
CA PRO A 774 -34.12 17.99 49.90
C PRO A 774 -35.58 18.48 50.10
N GLU A 775 -36.42 18.46 49.08
CA GLU A 775 -37.87 18.28 49.29
C GLU A 775 -38.43 17.29 48.27
N GLU A 776 -39.00 16.22 48.82
CA GLU A 776 -39.81 15.24 48.11
C GLU A 776 -41.14 15.88 47.70
N GLU A 777 -41.51 15.80 46.42
CA GLU A 777 -42.92 15.66 46.06
C GLU A 777 -43.10 14.90 44.74
N LEU A 778 -43.96 13.88 44.82
CA LEU A 778 -44.31 12.93 43.78
C LEU A 778 -45.00 13.60 42.57
N VAL A 779 -44.34 13.63 41.41
CA VAL A 779 -44.98 13.32 40.12
C VAL A 779 -43.93 12.69 39.20
N GLN A 780 -44.01 11.38 38.94
CA GLN A 780 -43.29 10.77 37.82
C GLN A 780 -43.84 11.36 36.51
N ARG A 781 -43.18 12.38 35.96
CA ARG A 781 -43.41 12.80 34.56
C ARG A 781 -42.82 11.72 33.65
N MET A 782 -43.69 11.03 32.91
CA MET A 782 -43.26 10.10 31.86
C MET A 782 -42.35 10.83 30.85
N GLU A 783 -41.15 10.30 30.62
CA GLU A 783 -40.31 10.77 29.53
C GLU A 783 -40.96 10.43 28.17
N PRO A 784 -41.12 11.40 27.26
CA PRO A 784 -41.74 11.12 25.97
C PRO A 784 -40.81 10.26 25.09
N THR A 785 -41.38 9.22 24.49
CA THR A 785 -40.68 8.27 23.61
C THR A 785 -40.46 8.87 22.21
N SER A 786 -39.27 8.72 21.63
CA SER A 786 -38.99 9.17 20.25
C SER A 786 -39.58 8.21 19.21
N VAL A 787 -40.23 8.72 18.17
CA VAL A 787 -40.70 7.90 17.04
C VAL A 787 -39.62 7.80 15.94
N PRO A 788 -39.16 6.60 15.54
CA PRO A 788 -38.13 6.41 14.51
C PRO A 788 -38.55 6.91 13.12
N ALA A 789 -37.60 7.44 12.34
CA ALA A 789 -37.82 8.04 11.03
C ALA A 789 -38.32 7.06 9.94
N SER A 790 -38.27 5.75 10.18
CA SER A 790 -38.68 4.69 9.24
C SER A 790 -40.12 4.21 9.39
N SER A 791 -40.91 4.78 10.32
CA SER A 791 -42.33 4.45 10.42
C SER A 791 -43.17 5.30 9.46
N ASN A 792 -43.95 4.68 8.57
CA ASN A 792 -44.99 5.31 7.74
C ASN A 792 -46.19 5.79 8.58
N SER A 793 -45.98 6.25 9.82
CA SER A 793 -47.07 6.68 10.70
C SER A 793 -47.48 8.11 10.37
N HIS A 794 -48.78 8.30 10.11
CA HIS A 794 -49.35 9.62 9.83
C HIS A 794 -49.14 10.59 11.02
N TRP A 795 -48.93 11.86 10.71
CA TRP A 795 -48.91 12.94 11.71
C TRP A 795 -50.35 13.17 12.16
N THR A 796 -50.62 13.07 13.46
CA THR A 796 -51.92 13.42 14.04
C THR A 796 -52.12 14.94 14.06
N ASP A 797 -53.36 15.40 14.04
CA ASP A 797 -53.69 16.84 14.08
C ASP A 797 -53.14 17.52 15.36
N MET A 798 -53.10 16.77 16.46
CA MET A 798 -52.52 17.22 17.72
C MET A 798 -51.00 17.43 17.60
N GLU A 799 -50.26 16.49 17.00
CA GLU A 799 -48.81 16.65 16.75
C GLU A 799 -48.51 17.82 15.81
N VAL A 800 -49.37 18.05 14.80
CA VAL A 800 -49.23 19.17 13.87
C VAL A 800 -49.46 20.49 14.58
N SER A 801 -50.40 20.57 15.53
CA SER A 801 -50.65 21.80 16.30
C SER A 801 -49.47 22.24 17.18
N TYR A 802 -48.53 21.33 17.49
CA TYR A 802 -47.31 21.67 18.23
C TYR A 802 -46.23 22.31 17.35
N ILE A 803 -46.31 22.19 16.03
CA ILE A 803 -45.32 22.73 15.09
C ILE A 803 -45.51 24.23 14.93
N ASP A 804 -44.47 25.00 15.21
CA ASP A 804 -44.49 26.44 15.02
C ASP A 804 -44.36 26.83 13.54
N GLY A 805 -45.39 27.45 12.99
CA GLY A 805 -45.47 27.91 11.60
C GLY A 805 -44.86 29.30 11.33
N ASN A 806 -44.14 29.91 12.27
CA ASN A 806 -43.51 31.21 12.03
C ASN A 806 -42.24 31.07 11.16
N PRO A 807 -42.19 31.64 9.94
CA PRO A 807 -41.05 31.51 9.04
C PRO A 807 -39.77 32.19 9.55
N GLN A 808 -39.87 33.15 10.48
CA GLN A 808 -38.70 33.86 11.04
C GLN A 808 -37.94 33.02 12.10
N LEU A 809 -38.51 31.90 12.55
CA LEU A 809 -37.90 31.01 13.54
C LEU A 809 -37.07 29.92 12.86
N SER A 810 -35.79 29.79 13.24
CA SER A 810 -34.92 28.74 12.72
C SER A 810 -35.48 27.35 13.03
N HIS A 811 -35.27 26.38 12.13
CA HIS A 811 -35.81 25.01 12.30
C HIS A 811 -35.40 24.38 13.63
N ARG A 812 -34.20 24.70 14.13
CA ARG A 812 -33.71 24.15 15.39
C ARG A 812 -34.49 24.70 16.59
N LYS A 813 -34.65 26.02 16.69
CA LYS A 813 -35.43 26.64 17.77
C LYS A 813 -36.91 26.22 17.74
N ALA A 814 -37.51 26.12 16.55
CA ALA A 814 -38.88 25.63 16.41
C ALA A 814 -39.02 24.16 16.83
N TYR A 815 -37.99 23.34 16.62
CA TYR A 815 -37.98 21.96 17.09
C TYR A 815 -37.88 21.85 18.61
N ASP A 816 -37.07 22.70 19.26
CA ASP A 816 -36.95 22.70 20.72
C ASP A 816 -38.29 23.10 21.38
N LEU A 817 -39.03 24.05 20.79
CA LEU A 817 -40.39 24.40 21.21
C LEU A 817 -41.37 23.24 21.01
N TYR A 818 -41.29 22.56 19.86
CA TYR A 818 -42.09 21.36 19.58
C TYR A 818 -41.82 20.25 20.63
N LEU A 819 -40.55 19.98 20.97
CA LEU A 819 -40.18 19.01 22.00
C LEU A 819 -40.74 19.40 23.37
N THR A 820 -40.71 20.70 23.69
CA THR A 820 -41.26 21.22 24.95
C THR A 820 -42.77 20.99 25.03
N ARG A 821 -43.51 21.27 23.96
CA ARG A 821 -44.96 21.00 23.87
C ARG A 821 -45.27 19.50 23.91
N CYS A 822 -44.43 18.67 23.30
CA CYS A 822 -44.58 17.21 23.38
C CYS A 822 -44.41 16.70 24.82
N ARG A 823 -43.40 17.23 25.54
CA ARG A 823 -43.17 16.92 26.97
C ARG A 823 -44.32 17.39 27.86
N GLN A 824 -44.82 18.60 27.65
CA GLN A 824 -45.93 19.15 28.44
C GLN A 824 -47.22 18.35 28.27
N ASN A 825 -47.47 17.81 27.08
CA ASN A 825 -48.70 17.08 26.76
C ASN A 825 -48.51 15.55 26.76
N SER A 826 -47.37 15.05 27.25
CA SER A 826 -47.03 13.61 27.28
C SER A 826 -47.23 12.89 25.94
N THR A 827 -46.89 13.56 24.83
CA THR A 827 -47.00 12.99 23.49
C THR A 827 -45.63 12.56 22.95
N PRO A 828 -45.54 11.47 22.17
CA PRO A 828 -44.30 11.05 21.52
C PRO A 828 -43.78 12.13 20.57
N PHE A 829 -42.47 12.35 20.53
CA PHE A 829 -41.87 13.34 19.62
C PHE A 829 -41.26 12.67 18.39
N ARG A 830 -41.34 13.35 17.24
CA ARG A 830 -40.69 12.92 15.98
C ARG A 830 -39.23 13.37 15.94
N THR A 831 -38.38 12.64 15.20
CA THR A 831 -36.99 13.05 14.94
C THR A 831 -36.91 14.42 14.28
N PHE A 832 -35.79 15.12 14.46
CA PHE A 832 -35.57 16.46 13.89
C PHE A 832 -35.79 16.49 12.36
N HIS A 833 -35.35 15.44 11.66
CA HIS A 833 -35.49 15.35 10.21
C HIS A 833 -36.95 15.21 9.77
N ALA A 834 -37.75 14.39 10.46
CA ALA A 834 -39.17 14.25 10.18
C ALA A 834 -39.94 15.54 10.49
N PHE A 835 -39.64 16.18 11.63
CA PHE A 835 -40.19 17.48 11.99
C PHE A 835 -39.88 18.55 10.95
N LYS A 836 -38.61 18.68 10.52
CA LYS A 836 -38.19 19.66 9.52
C LYS A 836 -38.94 19.48 8.20
N SER A 837 -39.08 18.23 7.74
CA SER A 837 -39.82 17.94 6.51
C SER A 837 -41.32 18.27 6.62
N LYS A 838 -41.94 18.08 7.78
CA LYS A 838 -43.35 18.42 7.99
C LYS A 838 -43.56 19.94 8.13
N ARG A 839 -42.70 20.62 8.88
CA ARG A 839 -42.73 22.09 9.04
C ARG A 839 -42.57 22.81 7.70
N ASN A 840 -41.67 22.35 6.83
CA ASN A 840 -41.51 22.93 5.49
C ASN A 840 -42.78 22.83 4.64
N ARG A 841 -43.63 21.80 4.84
CA ARG A 841 -44.92 21.67 4.12
C ARG A 841 -46.04 22.52 4.72
N LEU A 842 -45.85 23.06 5.93
CA LEU A 842 -46.83 23.87 6.65
C LEU A 842 -46.52 25.37 6.56
N LEU A 843 -45.27 25.73 6.22
CA LEU A 843 -44.91 27.10 5.91
C LEU A 843 -45.48 27.45 4.52
N PRO A 844 -46.18 28.58 4.35
CA PRO A 844 -46.64 29.02 3.04
C PRO A 844 -45.43 29.27 2.13
N ASP A 845 -45.52 28.88 0.86
CA ASP A 845 -44.47 29.12 -0.14
C ASP A 845 -44.15 30.62 -0.20
N VAL A 846 -42.91 30.98 0.14
CA VAL A 846 -42.33 32.31 -0.07
C VAL A 846 -41.29 32.22 -1.18
#